data_AF-A0AAI9D9N2-F1
#
_entry.id   AF-A0AAI9D9N2-F1
#
_cell.length_a   1.000
_cell.length_b   1.000
_cell.length_c   1.000
_cell.angle_alpha   90.00
_cell.angle_beta   90.00
_cell.angle_gamma   90.00
#
_symmetry.space_group_name_H-M   'P 1'
#
loop_
_entity.id
_entity.type
_entity.pdbx_description
1 polymer ?
#
loop_
_entity_poly.entity_id
_entity_poly.type
_entity_poly.pdbx_seq_one_letter_code
_entity_poly.pdbx_strand_id
1 'polypeptide(L)'
;MSNNQTEHDVMVVLGAGEPPQPRLPFEQVKDKVTHWDLYSNAVLDASNEHVFYIQFLNNTEETIAEGHYSPEEYAAFRQQNPQLNLPELNGDEQGDPDSGFISNREQETAKNTNITANGNTQGVITHQAKPSSAPVENANTIVKTENPAEKKMAERHSLSLFSKKEAAAISEWVDEQAQEILNDVSQMRRQVNAAIDSPIEGASGAIKGFWNIVPDVIDLGYLLAQGIEIGGSKALAPVLGLFSDELENDLNEHAELVKGQLGYSIADPIRFNLSEAEQGGDLITAITPVGMMKSAGRKIVKEVTESAAKQATKKNAVSNTIKNEPQSPSNVVKPADKSSSGTVTTPATQPSSGGTVKSIDKPNPDTGKTPDTPPAKIKDESPDTKKTDKGENNPNSTKNTCGDPVDIVKGDLIQAWPVINIPGLLPIELTRTYYSTQSPRGIFGQKWADNWSMSLQIHDETIDFQDSEGSIYTFTASSDEVRSRNLRAPHYLLLGHKQSTLQIQDNRQQRIYHFELSPTSHRRLTKITNLQGVALRFHYNDEQQLDYLLRDDSFLIRLHYQHHQLTHIDYEHAQQSQRLVSCQYDHHGYLSECDAFQQNHLWHTYTAQGWMTSWRDTDQTALSIDYDNQGRVIQTHSDSGYWCDRFFYDDTLLINTYVDGEGGHFRYYYNEDQLIVRTLDPLGRETRTQWRDFQKISETNDMGETTHYTYHPDGLIAQIYLPDNRKVGYEYNENGQLTRYIAPTGDVWQLDYDVRGNLTTVTTPQGLVQTYEYSQHGELLKSIAPNGAQWQYQYNAAHQLIKSTNPYQQSTEYQFDELGRLQAYTDALKHTTQYRYDPNHAGVNGSVSNILLPDGVQQQIEYDSERRVVAVTDGEARTTRYRYGPFDLLTSMIRPDGTAIHFEYDALTRLKKVINALGETYTYERDAAGQIIRETDFAGRVLEYRYDRLGRRIATRYPDKHELRWRYAPSGVVIEQSEWLDDGLNHQCLSTTNYEYDTHLRLIKATNPDSVVEFEYDAHSQLTCERINGREVHHQWDEATRAL
;
A
#
# COMPACT_ATOMS: atom_id res chain seq x y z
N MET A 1 -20.40 -61.08 -16.72
CA MET A 1 -20.44 -62.35 -15.99
C MET A 1 -19.24 -62.33 -15.05
N SER A 2 -19.35 -62.31 -13.72
CA SER A 2 -20.02 -63.25 -12.79
C SER A 2 -19.42 -64.66 -12.87
N ASN A 3 -18.98 -65.32 -11.78
CA ASN A 3 -18.82 -64.89 -10.38
C ASN A 3 -17.97 -65.96 -9.64
N ASN A 4 -17.29 -65.59 -8.53
CA ASN A 4 -16.92 -66.47 -7.39
C ASN A 4 -15.95 -67.68 -7.64
N GLN A 5 -15.20 -68.23 -6.66
CA GLN A 5 -14.66 -67.80 -5.35
C GLN A 5 -13.65 -68.90 -4.86
N THR A 6 -13.25 -68.90 -3.57
CA THR A 6 -12.46 -69.92 -2.82
C THR A 6 -10.94 -69.94 -3.12
N GLU A 7 -10.05 -69.45 -2.22
CA GLU A 7 -9.47 -70.05 -0.97
C GLU A 7 -8.24 -70.96 -1.26
N HIS A 8 -7.15 -71.12 -0.47
CA HIS A 8 -6.65 -70.74 0.89
C HIS A 8 -5.10 -71.06 0.91
N ASP A 9 -4.17 -70.64 1.79
CA ASP A 9 -4.02 -69.56 2.81
C ASP A 9 -2.53 -69.51 3.34
N VAL A 10 -2.27 -68.84 4.50
CA VAL A 10 -1.09 -68.94 5.42
C VAL A 10 0.21 -68.12 5.14
N MET A 11 0.29 -66.95 5.80
CA MET A 11 1.34 -66.43 6.73
C MET A 11 2.87 -66.46 6.45
N VAL A 12 3.47 -65.26 6.50
CA VAL A 12 4.61 -64.79 7.37
C VAL A 12 5.95 -65.56 7.46
N VAL A 13 7.05 -64.84 7.14
CA VAL A 13 8.25 -64.67 8.03
C VAL A 13 8.88 -63.27 7.79
N LEU A 14 9.14 -62.53 8.88
CA LEU A 14 10.08 -61.39 8.93
C LEU A 14 11.39 -61.82 9.62
N GLY A 15 12.51 -61.13 9.37
CA GLY A 15 13.53 -60.89 10.40
C GLY A 15 15.02 -61.18 10.08
N ALA A 16 15.86 -60.59 10.96
CA ALA A 16 17.33 -60.71 11.09
C ALA A 16 18.20 -60.11 9.95
N GLY A 17 18.88 -58.96 10.11
CA GLY A 17 18.88 -57.96 11.19
C GLY A 17 20.18 -57.86 12.01
N GLU A 18 20.38 -56.72 12.68
CA GLU A 18 21.22 -56.57 13.88
C GLU A 18 20.40 -55.93 15.02
N PRO A 19 20.78 -56.13 16.30
CA PRO A 19 19.82 -56.10 17.41
C PRO A 19 19.67 -54.74 18.11
N PRO A 20 18.56 -54.52 18.84
CA PRO A 20 18.48 -53.46 19.84
C PRO A 20 19.44 -53.77 21.01
N GLN A 21 20.50 -52.98 21.14
CA GLN A 21 21.45 -53.03 22.27
C GLN A 21 22.03 -51.64 22.59
N PRO A 22 22.09 -51.23 23.87
CA PRO A 22 21.29 -51.68 25.02
C PRO A 22 20.45 -50.53 25.64
N ARG A 23 19.32 -50.89 26.26
CA ARG A 23 18.70 -50.05 27.30
C ARG A 23 19.81 -49.70 28.32
N LEU A 24 20.08 -48.42 28.59
CA LEU A 24 20.74 -48.05 29.84
C LEU A 24 19.80 -48.52 30.95
N PRO A 25 20.17 -49.50 31.79
CA PRO A 25 19.25 -49.97 32.81
C PRO A 25 18.94 -48.82 33.74
N PHE A 26 17.67 -48.54 34.00
CA PHE A 26 17.24 -47.47 34.93
C PHE A 26 18.01 -47.54 36.26
N GLU A 27 18.29 -48.75 36.74
CA GLU A 27 19.17 -49.06 37.88
C GLU A 27 20.57 -48.41 37.89
N GLN A 28 21.14 -48.06 36.72
CA GLN A 28 22.45 -47.40 36.59
C GLN A 28 22.37 -45.86 36.58
N VAL A 29 21.17 -45.29 36.40
CA VAL A 29 20.94 -43.84 36.30
C VAL A 29 19.98 -43.29 37.35
N LYS A 30 19.22 -44.13 38.05
CA LYS A 30 18.16 -43.76 39.01
C LYS A 30 18.57 -42.70 40.03
N ASP A 31 19.82 -42.73 40.51
CA ASP A 31 20.35 -41.77 41.49
C ASP A 31 20.62 -40.36 40.89
N LYS A 32 20.35 -40.18 39.59
CA LYS A 32 20.43 -38.92 38.83
C LYS A 32 19.09 -38.49 38.22
N VAL A 33 18.07 -39.35 38.25
CA VAL A 33 16.73 -39.04 37.72
C VAL A 33 16.01 -38.17 38.73
N THR A 34 15.57 -36.99 38.31
CA THR A 34 14.72 -36.12 39.14
C THR A 34 13.28 -36.08 38.64
N HIS A 35 13.08 -36.15 37.32
CA HIS A 35 11.78 -36.14 36.67
C HIS A 35 11.74 -37.17 35.55
N TRP A 36 10.53 -37.49 35.08
CA TRP A 36 10.30 -38.27 33.88
C TRP A 36 9.12 -37.65 33.14
N ASP A 37 9.14 -37.79 31.81
CA ASP A 37 8.03 -37.41 30.94
C ASP A 37 7.57 -38.69 30.19
N LEU A 38 6.26 -38.89 30.12
CA LEU A 38 5.62 -40.02 29.44
C LEU A 38 4.99 -39.56 28.13
N TYR A 39 5.34 -40.25 27.05
CA TYR A 39 4.82 -40.00 25.71
C TYR A 39 4.03 -41.20 25.20
N SER A 40 2.78 -40.94 24.79
CA SER A 40 1.82 -41.88 24.20
C SER A 40 1.77 -41.79 22.67
N ASN A 41 2.81 -41.25 22.03
CA ASN A 41 2.87 -41.09 20.57
C ASN A 41 2.63 -42.44 19.87
N ALA A 42 1.75 -42.46 18.88
CA ALA A 42 1.38 -43.64 18.10
C ALA A 42 2.47 -44.07 17.09
N VAL A 43 3.71 -44.25 17.57
CA VAL A 43 4.80 -44.87 16.82
C VAL A 43 4.57 -46.38 16.84
N LEU A 44 3.86 -46.85 15.83
CA LEU A 44 3.70 -48.27 15.52
C LEU A 44 5.09 -48.90 15.31
N ASP A 45 5.36 -50.00 16.00
CA ASP A 45 6.56 -50.80 15.74
C ASP A 45 6.41 -51.60 14.42
N ALA A 46 7.41 -52.41 14.06
CA ALA A 46 7.33 -53.28 12.88
C ALA A 46 6.24 -54.39 12.97
N SER A 47 5.59 -54.54 14.12
CA SER A 47 4.47 -55.44 14.40
C SER A 47 3.11 -54.73 14.37
N ASN A 48 3.10 -53.40 14.24
CA ASN A 48 1.91 -52.54 14.25
C ASN A 48 1.19 -52.46 15.62
N GLU A 49 1.92 -52.58 16.73
CA GLU A 49 1.41 -52.36 18.09
C GLU A 49 1.82 -50.97 18.65
N HIS A 50 1.04 -50.45 19.61
CA HIS A 50 1.35 -49.19 20.31
C HIS A 50 2.43 -49.40 21.37
N VAL A 51 3.46 -48.55 21.38
CA VAL A 51 4.60 -48.63 22.30
C VAL A 51 4.73 -47.32 23.06
N PHE A 52 4.76 -47.40 24.40
CA PHE A 52 4.97 -46.24 25.27
C PHE A 52 6.44 -45.88 25.37
N TYR A 53 6.72 -44.59 25.38
CA TYR A 53 8.06 -44.04 25.51
C TYR A 53 8.18 -43.25 26.82
N ILE A 54 9.07 -43.69 27.71
CA ILE A 54 9.41 -42.98 28.94
C ILE A 54 10.78 -42.35 28.79
N GLN A 55 10.86 -41.04 29.00
CA GLN A 55 12.11 -40.29 28.99
C GLN A 55 12.48 -39.92 30.43
N PHE A 56 13.68 -40.31 30.88
CA PHE A 56 14.15 -40.06 32.25
C PHE A 56 15.12 -38.87 32.26
N LEU A 57 14.76 -37.83 33.00
CA LEU A 57 15.41 -36.52 32.98
C LEU A 57 16.21 -36.27 34.25
N ASN A 58 17.33 -35.56 34.08
CA ASN A 58 18.11 -35.00 35.19
C ASN A 58 17.57 -33.63 35.64
N ASN A 59 18.24 -33.02 36.63
CA ASN A 59 17.87 -31.72 37.19
C ASN A 59 18.17 -30.51 36.28
N THR A 60 18.62 -30.74 35.05
CA THR A 60 18.78 -29.74 33.98
C THR A 60 17.98 -30.12 32.74
N GLU A 61 17.01 -31.02 32.88
CA GLU A 61 16.08 -31.47 31.83
C GLU A 61 16.75 -32.14 30.64
N GLU A 62 18.00 -32.60 30.79
CA GLU A 62 18.64 -33.48 29.82
C GLU A 62 18.21 -34.92 30.07
N THR A 63 17.92 -35.62 28.98
CA THR A 63 17.66 -37.06 29.01
C THR A 63 18.90 -37.86 29.36
N ILE A 64 18.80 -38.66 30.43
CA ILE A 64 19.88 -39.53 30.92
C ILE A 64 19.59 -41.02 30.74
N ALA A 65 18.33 -41.40 30.46
CA ALA A 65 17.97 -42.70 29.90
C ALA A 65 16.60 -42.65 29.22
N GLU A 66 16.38 -43.58 28.29
CA GLU A 66 15.17 -43.70 27.48
C GLU A 66 14.69 -45.15 27.50
N GLY A 67 13.38 -45.35 27.52
CA GLY A 67 12.78 -46.68 27.53
C GLY A 67 11.54 -46.77 26.66
N HIS A 68 11.58 -47.67 25.68
CA HIS A 68 10.42 -48.13 24.93
C HIS A 68 9.82 -49.35 25.65
N TYR A 69 8.50 -49.36 25.85
CA TYR A 69 7.76 -50.40 26.57
C TYR A 69 6.45 -50.72 25.84
N SER A 70 6.15 -52.00 25.62
CA SER A 70 4.76 -52.41 25.31
C SER A 70 3.82 -52.08 26.49
N PRO A 71 2.48 -52.11 26.32
CA PRO A 71 1.55 -51.85 27.42
C PRO A 71 1.76 -52.81 28.61
N GLU A 72 2.12 -54.07 28.34
CA GLU A 72 2.45 -55.07 29.36
C GLU A 72 3.82 -54.81 30.02
N GLU A 73 4.85 -54.44 29.24
CA GLU A 73 6.15 -54.06 29.80
C GLU A 73 6.04 -52.79 30.67
N TYR A 74 5.20 -51.83 30.29
CA TYR A 74 4.97 -50.59 31.05
C TYR A 74 4.36 -50.91 32.42
N ALA A 75 3.30 -51.72 32.45
CA ALA A 75 2.67 -52.16 33.69
C ALA A 75 3.66 -52.91 34.61
N ALA A 76 4.50 -53.78 34.04
CA ALA A 76 5.54 -54.48 34.78
C ALA A 76 6.65 -53.55 35.30
N PHE A 77 7.09 -52.57 34.51
CA PHE A 77 8.11 -51.59 34.89
C PHE A 77 7.62 -50.67 36.02
N ARG A 78 6.38 -50.19 35.92
CA ARG A 78 5.69 -49.42 36.96
C ARG A 78 5.58 -50.20 38.28
N GLN A 79 5.22 -51.48 38.22
CA GLN A 79 5.13 -52.34 39.41
C GLN A 79 6.49 -52.57 40.08
N GLN A 80 7.58 -52.56 39.31
CA GLN A 80 8.96 -52.72 39.82
C GLN A 80 9.56 -51.41 40.36
N ASN A 81 9.06 -50.25 39.93
CA ASN A 81 9.61 -48.93 40.28
C ASN A 81 8.55 -47.97 40.88
N PRO A 82 7.87 -48.35 41.97
CA PRO A 82 6.79 -47.54 42.56
C PRO A 82 7.27 -46.15 43.02
N GLN A 83 8.55 -45.98 43.32
CA GLN A 83 9.15 -44.70 43.69
C GLN A 83 9.09 -43.62 42.58
N LEU A 84 8.83 -44.00 41.33
CA LEU A 84 8.68 -43.05 40.23
C LEU A 84 7.29 -42.40 40.17
N ASN A 85 6.27 -42.98 40.81
CA ASN A 85 4.90 -42.45 40.82
C ASN A 85 4.26 -42.30 39.41
N LEU A 86 4.54 -43.25 38.50
CA LEU A 86 4.01 -43.32 37.13
C LEU A 86 2.46 -43.48 37.09
N PRO A 87 1.77 -42.95 36.07
CA PRO A 87 0.30 -43.00 35.93
C PRO A 87 -0.24 -44.41 35.57
N GLU A 88 -1.57 -44.53 35.47
CA GLU A 88 -2.26 -45.71 34.97
C GLU A 88 -2.84 -45.43 33.58
N LEU A 89 -2.70 -46.40 32.68
CA LEU A 89 -3.17 -46.33 31.30
C LEU A 89 -4.61 -46.86 31.23
N ASN A 90 -5.55 -46.07 30.70
CA ASN A 90 -6.94 -46.47 30.54
C ASN A 90 -7.18 -47.08 29.15
N GLY A 91 -7.87 -48.22 29.09
CA GLY A 91 -7.98 -49.03 27.87
C GLY A 91 -8.92 -48.51 26.76
N ASP A 92 -9.47 -47.30 26.91
CA ASP A 92 -10.49 -46.72 26.01
C ASP A 92 -10.00 -45.49 25.23
N GLU A 93 -8.69 -45.18 25.26
CA GLU A 93 -8.09 -44.05 24.52
C GLU A 93 -7.90 -44.34 23.02
N GLN A 94 -9.01 -44.54 22.31
CA GLN A 94 -9.12 -44.18 20.88
C GLN A 94 -9.41 -42.67 20.77
N GLY A 95 -8.42 -41.85 21.11
CA GLY A 95 -8.58 -40.39 21.12
C GLY A 95 -7.24 -39.67 21.03
N ASP A 96 -7.02 -39.06 19.87
CA ASP A 96 -6.04 -37.99 19.56
C ASP A 96 -4.53 -38.27 19.81
N PRO A 97 -3.67 -38.28 18.77
CA PRO A 97 -2.21 -38.31 18.94
C PRO A 97 -1.61 -37.11 19.70
N ASP A 98 -2.29 -35.96 19.78
CA ASP A 98 -1.70 -34.71 20.28
C ASP A 98 -1.95 -34.42 21.78
N SER A 99 -2.56 -35.33 22.55
CA SER A 99 -2.63 -35.21 24.03
C SER A 99 -1.29 -35.61 24.71
N GLY A 100 -0.17 -35.09 24.20
CA GLY A 100 1.15 -35.74 24.22
C GLY A 100 2.14 -35.37 25.34
N PHE A 101 1.70 -34.88 26.51
CA PHE A 101 2.59 -34.63 27.65
C PHE A 101 1.95 -34.92 29.01
N ILE A 102 2.49 -35.90 29.74
CA ILE A 102 2.24 -36.09 31.18
C ILE A 102 3.60 -36.02 31.91
N SER A 103 3.82 -34.94 32.66
CA SER A 103 5.05 -34.67 33.41
C SER A 103 4.78 -34.51 34.91
N ASN A 104 5.81 -34.73 35.74
CA ASN A 104 5.72 -34.70 37.21
C ASN A 104 6.68 -33.68 37.84
N ARG A 105 6.70 -32.44 37.30
CA ARG A 105 7.71 -31.41 37.61
C ARG A 105 7.37 -30.55 38.84
N GLU A 106 7.54 -31.08 40.07
CA GLU A 106 7.74 -30.22 41.26
C GLU A 106 8.33 -30.97 42.50
N GLN A 107 9.67 -31.15 42.60
CA GLN A 107 10.35 -31.31 43.91
C GLN A 107 11.91 -31.20 43.94
N GLU A 108 12.40 -30.55 45.01
CA GLU A 108 13.71 -30.64 45.69
C GLU A 108 15.08 -30.58 44.95
N THR A 109 15.60 -29.35 44.84
CA THR A 109 16.92 -28.89 45.36
C THR A 109 18.20 -29.78 45.35
N ALA A 110 19.16 -29.35 44.52
CA ALA A 110 20.58 -29.07 44.85
C ALA A 110 21.61 -30.21 45.13
N LYS A 111 22.62 -30.32 44.23
CA LYS A 111 24.08 -30.20 44.54
C LYS A 111 25.03 -30.27 43.32
N ASN A 112 25.75 -29.16 43.07
CA ASN A 112 27.22 -29.07 42.97
C ASN A 112 28.03 -30.24 42.32
N THR A 113 28.55 -30.10 41.08
CA THR A 113 29.98 -29.75 40.78
C THR A 113 30.47 -30.03 39.34
N ASN A 114 31.27 -29.10 38.80
CA ASN A 114 32.47 -29.26 37.95
C ASN A 114 32.46 -29.95 36.54
N ILE A 115 32.91 -29.16 35.53
CA ILE A 115 33.93 -29.49 34.49
C ILE A 115 33.48 -30.56 33.44
N THR A 116 33.51 -30.35 32.11
CA THR A 116 34.47 -29.63 31.23
C THR A 116 33.76 -29.10 29.96
N ALA A 117 34.37 -28.16 29.23
CA ALA A 117 33.97 -27.84 27.86
C ALA A 117 34.58 -28.79 26.82
N ASN A 118 33.85 -29.09 25.74
CA ASN A 118 34.37 -29.49 24.43
C ASN A 118 33.27 -29.32 23.37
N GLY A 119 33.47 -28.46 22.38
CA GLY A 119 32.67 -28.43 21.15
C GLY A 119 33.41 -29.11 20.00
N ASN A 120 32.71 -29.48 18.93
CA ASN A 120 33.32 -29.92 17.66
C ASN A 120 32.37 -29.72 16.48
N THR A 121 32.49 -28.60 15.78
CA THR A 121 31.97 -28.47 14.40
C THR A 121 33.00 -29.10 13.46
N GLN A 122 32.62 -30.09 12.66
CA GLN A 122 33.53 -30.66 11.66
C GLN A 122 33.55 -29.82 10.38
N GLY A 123 34.73 -29.36 9.97
CA GLY A 123 35.00 -28.72 8.68
C GLY A 123 36.41 -29.03 8.23
N VAL A 124 36.59 -29.50 6.99
CA VAL A 124 37.88 -30.02 6.50
C VAL A 124 38.73 -28.90 5.89
N ILE A 125 39.92 -28.67 6.45
CA ILE A 125 40.91 -27.73 5.91
C ILE A 125 41.86 -28.49 4.97
N THR A 126 41.88 -28.13 3.68
CA THR A 126 42.55 -28.93 2.63
C THR A 126 44.00 -28.55 2.33
N HIS A 127 44.53 -27.40 2.80
CA HIS A 127 45.96 -27.10 2.72
C HIS A 127 46.49 -26.26 3.91
N GLN A 128 47.72 -26.55 4.33
CA GLN A 128 48.48 -25.81 5.35
C GLN A 128 49.86 -25.37 4.81
N ALA A 129 50.34 -24.22 5.27
CA ALA A 129 51.74 -23.79 5.14
C ALA A 129 52.51 -24.00 6.46
N LYS A 130 53.83 -24.24 6.40
CA LYS A 130 54.64 -24.63 7.56
C LYS A 130 55.10 -23.44 8.43
N PRO A 131 55.14 -23.60 9.78
CA PRO A 131 55.59 -22.56 10.72
C PRO A 131 57.11 -22.56 10.98
N SER A 132 57.63 -21.43 11.46
CA SER A 132 59.02 -21.24 11.96
C SER A 132 59.15 -19.87 12.67
N SER A 133 59.91 -19.66 13.75
CA SER A 133 60.35 -20.55 14.86
C SER A 133 60.96 -19.75 16.04
N ALA A 134 60.24 -19.67 17.18
CA ALA A 134 60.74 -19.29 18.53
C ALA A 134 61.36 -17.86 18.73
N PRO A 135 61.65 -17.40 19.97
CA PRO A 135 61.02 -17.69 21.28
C PRO A 135 60.50 -16.42 22.03
N VAL A 136 60.05 -16.60 23.27
CA VAL A 136 59.44 -15.61 24.19
C VAL A 136 60.48 -14.94 25.10
N GLU A 137 60.27 -13.68 25.52
CA GLU A 137 60.82 -13.18 26.80
C GLU A 137 59.97 -12.10 27.53
N ASN A 138 59.69 -12.40 28.81
CA ASN A 138 59.37 -11.62 30.04
C ASN A 138 59.38 -10.06 30.06
N ALA A 139 58.73 -9.33 30.99
CA ALA A 139 57.61 -9.58 31.94
C ALA A 139 57.22 -8.27 32.69
N ASN A 140 55.97 -8.16 33.19
CA ASN A 140 55.41 -7.31 34.29
C ASN A 140 56.09 -5.97 34.70
N THR A 141 55.33 -4.88 34.89
CA THR A 141 54.59 -4.67 36.17
C THR A 141 53.45 -3.63 36.10
N ILE A 142 52.59 -3.65 37.13
CA ILE A 142 51.36 -2.84 37.26
C ILE A 142 51.60 -1.56 38.06
N VAL A 143 51.01 -0.44 37.64
CA VAL A 143 50.57 0.65 38.54
C VAL A 143 49.16 1.10 38.14
N LYS A 144 48.21 1.06 39.09
CA LYS A 144 46.90 1.74 39.00
C LYS A 144 46.90 2.97 39.91
N THR A 145 46.22 4.03 39.48
CA THR A 145 45.22 4.75 40.31
C THR A 145 44.31 5.57 39.38
N GLU A 146 43.00 5.35 39.47
CA GLU A 146 41.97 6.15 38.80
C GLU A 146 41.69 7.47 39.55
N ASN A 147 41.10 8.47 38.88
CA ASN A 147 40.77 9.75 39.51
C ASN A 147 39.36 9.72 40.14
N PRO A 148 39.17 10.06 41.44
CA PRO A 148 37.84 10.14 42.06
C PRO A 148 36.84 11.10 41.39
N ALA A 149 37.30 12.01 40.53
CA ALA A 149 36.42 12.87 39.73
C ALA A 149 35.60 12.09 38.68
N GLU A 150 36.21 11.11 38.01
CA GLU A 150 35.58 10.34 36.92
C GLU A 150 34.45 9.46 37.45
N LYS A 151 34.70 8.81 38.60
CA LYS A 151 33.68 7.99 39.28
C LYS A 151 32.43 8.79 39.67
N LYS A 152 32.58 10.07 40.01
CA LYS A 152 31.47 10.92 40.45
C LYS A 152 30.67 11.56 39.31
N MET A 153 31.10 11.39 38.05
CA MET A 153 30.38 11.84 36.86
C MET A 153 29.60 10.69 36.20
N ALA A 154 30.11 9.45 36.28
CA ALA A 154 29.39 8.26 35.85
C ALA A 154 28.18 7.92 36.74
N GLU A 155 28.27 8.12 38.06
CA GLU A 155 27.22 7.78 39.05
C GLU A 155 26.04 8.79 39.10
N ARG A 156 25.74 9.50 38.00
CA ARG A 156 24.72 10.59 37.99
C ARG A 156 23.84 10.75 36.75
N HIS A 157 23.92 9.87 35.75
CA HIS A 157 23.16 10.00 34.50
C HIS A 157 22.31 8.78 34.09
N SER A 158 22.03 7.86 35.00
CA SER A 158 20.96 6.86 34.85
C SER A 158 19.85 7.09 35.88
N LEU A 159 18.62 7.27 35.41
CA LEU A 159 17.42 7.33 36.25
C LEU A 159 16.92 5.92 36.50
N SER A 160 16.91 5.50 37.77
CA SER A 160 16.31 4.22 38.17
C SER A 160 14.82 4.39 38.41
N LEU A 161 14.00 3.83 37.53
CA LEU A 161 12.58 3.56 37.80
C LEU A 161 12.35 2.17 38.42
N PHE A 162 13.32 1.26 38.29
CA PHE A 162 13.26 -0.11 38.80
C PHE A 162 14.51 -0.47 39.61
N SER A 163 14.36 -1.31 40.63
CA SER A 163 15.49 -1.93 41.32
C SER A 163 16.16 -2.99 40.44
N LYS A 164 17.37 -3.41 40.80
CA LYS A 164 18.08 -4.50 40.09
C LYS A 164 17.33 -5.84 40.07
N LYS A 165 16.32 -6.04 40.93
CA LYS A 165 15.51 -7.26 40.93
C LYS A 165 14.30 -7.14 39.99
N GLU A 166 13.69 -5.97 39.94
CA GLU A 166 12.60 -5.67 38.98
C GLU A 166 13.15 -5.57 37.55
N ALA A 167 14.31 -4.93 37.33
CA ALA A 167 14.96 -4.88 36.02
C ALA A 167 15.40 -6.27 35.51
N ALA A 168 15.74 -7.19 36.42
CA ALA A 168 16.00 -8.58 36.05
C ALA A 168 14.71 -9.30 35.63
N ALA A 169 13.64 -9.19 36.43
CA ALA A 169 12.34 -9.78 36.10
C ALA A 169 11.72 -9.20 34.81
N ILE A 170 11.93 -7.91 34.53
CA ILE A 170 11.51 -7.28 33.26
C ILE A 170 12.33 -7.82 32.09
N SER A 171 13.64 -8.07 32.27
CA SER A 171 14.46 -8.70 31.22
C SER A 171 14.09 -10.17 30.98
N GLU A 172 13.72 -10.90 32.04
CA GLU A 172 13.33 -12.31 32.01
C GLU A 172 11.97 -12.44 31.30
N TRP A 173 10.98 -11.63 31.69
CA TRP A 173 9.70 -11.50 31.01
C TRP A 173 9.84 -11.01 29.55
N VAL A 174 10.77 -10.10 29.24
CA VAL A 174 11.04 -9.71 27.85
C VAL A 174 11.70 -10.83 27.04
N ASP A 175 12.58 -11.65 27.62
CA ASP A 175 13.11 -12.83 26.92
C ASP A 175 12.00 -13.89 26.71
N GLU A 176 11.03 -14.04 27.63
CA GLU A 176 9.84 -14.88 27.46
C GLU A 176 8.94 -14.35 26.32
N GLN A 177 8.48 -13.11 26.38
CA GLN A 177 7.63 -12.48 25.35
C GLN A 177 8.31 -12.43 23.97
N ALA A 178 9.63 -12.20 23.93
CA ALA A 178 10.38 -12.24 22.68
C ALA A 178 10.43 -13.66 22.07
N GLN A 179 10.45 -14.73 22.89
CA GLN A 179 10.35 -16.10 22.37
C GLN A 179 8.91 -16.49 22.03
N GLU A 180 7.90 -15.97 22.73
CA GLU A 180 6.48 -16.14 22.37
C GLU A 180 6.22 -15.56 20.96
N ILE A 181 6.64 -14.32 20.72
CA ILE A 181 6.59 -13.68 19.39
C ILE A 181 7.36 -14.48 18.32
N LEU A 182 8.50 -15.11 18.64
CA LEU A 182 9.26 -15.93 17.68
C LEU A 182 8.62 -17.30 17.42
N ASN A 183 7.98 -17.89 18.43
CA ASN A 183 7.20 -19.11 18.28
C ASN A 183 5.99 -18.85 17.38
N ASP A 184 5.29 -17.73 17.60
CA ASP A 184 4.14 -17.32 16.79
C ASP A 184 4.53 -16.89 15.38
N VAL A 185 5.65 -16.16 15.18
CA VAL A 185 6.16 -15.90 13.82
C VAL A 185 6.64 -17.18 13.13
N SER A 186 7.30 -18.09 13.83
CA SER A 186 7.70 -19.36 13.21
C SER A 186 6.49 -20.26 12.92
N GLN A 187 5.40 -20.14 13.68
CA GLN A 187 4.10 -20.76 13.38
C GLN A 187 3.42 -20.10 12.18
N MET A 188 3.41 -18.77 12.10
CA MET A 188 2.94 -18.00 10.95
C MET A 188 3.73 -18.37 9.69
N ARG A 189 5.06 -18.42 9.75
CA ARG A 189 5.92 -18.86 8.63
C ARG A 189 5.65 -20.32 8.22
N ARG A 190 5.34 -21.21 9.18
CA ARG A 190 4.88 -22.58 8.88
C ARG A 190 3.52 -22.59 8.18
N GLN A 191 2.59 -21.71 8.55
CA GLN A 191 1.27 -21.56 7.92
C GLN A 191 1.34 -20.90 6.53
N VAL A 192 2.22 -19.91 6.34
CA VAL A 192 2.55 -19.32 5.03
C VAL A 192 3.16 -20.38 4.11
N ASN A 193 4.10 -21.18 4.60
CA ASN A 193 4.68 -22.27 3.80
C ASN A 193 3.64 -23.37 3.49
N ALA A 194 2.70 -23.65 4.39
CA ALA A 194 1.56 -24.54 4.14
C ALA A 194 0.54 -23.97 3.12
N ALA A 195 0.54 -22.65 2.87
CA ALA A 195 -0.26 -22.03 1.82
C ALA A 195 0.18 -22.45 0.39
N ILE A 196 1.36 -23.07 0.24
CA ILE A 196 1.81 -23.69 -1.02
C ILE A 196 0.95 -24.92 -1.35
N ASP A 197 0.54 -25.70 -0.33
CA ASP A 197 -0.28 -26.92 -0.47
C ASP A 197 -1.79 -26.67 -0.28
N SER A 198 -2.17 -25.71 0.58
CA SER A 198 -3.57 -25.29 0.80
C SER A 198 -3.66 -23.77 1.00
N PRO A 199 -3.83 -22.98 -0.10
CA PRO A 199 -3.69 -21.52 -0.04
C PRO A 199 -4.61 -20.80 0.94
N ILE A 200 -5.85 -21.27 1.11
CA ILE A 200 -6.89 -20.52 1.84
C ILE A 200 -6.72 -20.66 3.35
N GLU A 201 -6.49 -21.87 3.86
CA GLU A 201 -6.22 -22.07 5.30
C GLU A 201 -4.83 -21.57 5.70
N GLY A 202 -3.82 -21.73 4.85
CA GLY A 202 -2.49 -21.18 5.09
C GLY A 202 -2.51 -19.65 5.21
N ALA A 203 -3.23 -18.97 4.31
CA ALA A 203 -3.44 -17.52 4.38
C ALA A 203 -4.30 -17.11 5.60
N SER A 204 -5.41 -17.80 5.88
CA SER A 204 -6.27 -17.49 7.03
C SER A 204 -5.54 -17.65 8.37
N GLY A 205 -4.75 -18.74 8.51
CA GLY A 205 -3.88 -18.98 9.66
C GLY A 205 -2.81 -17.90 9.80
N ALA A 206 -2.10 -17.58 8.71
CA ALA A 206 -1.07 -16.54 8.71
C ALA A 206 -1.62 -15.15 9.06
N ILE A 207 -2.81 -14.78 8.56
CA ILE A 207 -3.49 -13.52 8.90
C ILE A 207 -3.89 -13.50 10.38
N LYS A 208 -4.45 -14.60 10.90
CA LYS A 208 -4.84 -14.73 12.31
C LYS A 208 -3.62 -14.66 13.24
N GLY A 209 -2.52 -15.32 12.88
CA GLY A 209 -1.24 -15.22 13.58
C GLY A 209 -0.65 -13.80 13.54
N PHE A 210 -0.65 -13.14 12.38
CA PHE A 210 -0.16 -11.77 12.25
C PHE A 210 -0.94 -10.79 13.14
N TRP A 211 -2.28 -10.87 13.15
CA TRP A 211 -3.10 -10.00 13.99
C TRP A 211 -3.01 -10.31 15.50
N ASN A 212 -2.73 -11.55 15.88
CA ASN A 212 -2.45 -11.91 17.28
C ASN A 212 -1.11 -11.34 17.77
N ILE A 213 -0.08 -11.32 16.93
CA ILE A 213 1.27 -10.83 17.29
C ILE A 213 1.34 -9.29 17.34
N VAL A 214 0.53 -8.59 16.55
CA VAL A 214 0.56 -7.11 16.40
C VAL A 214 0.47 -6.35 17.75
N PRO A 215 -0.42 -6.69 18.71
CA PRO A 215 -0.46 -6.06 20.03
C PRO A 215 0.86 -6.20 20.80
N ASP A 216 1.40 -7.41 20.92
CA ASP A 216 2.59 -7.69 21.75
C ASP A 216 3.86 -7.10 21.13
N VAL A 217 3.93 -7.10 19.79
CA VAL A 217 4.92 -6.36 19.01
C VAL A 217 4.87 -4.85 19.27
N ILE A 218 3.68 -4.26 19.40
CA ILE A 218 3.51 -2.83 19.70
C ILE A 218 3.95 -2.52 21.13
N ASP A 219 3.56 -3.34 22.11
CA ASP A 219 3.87 -3.10 23.52
C ASP A 219 5.35 -3.37 23.85
N LEU A 220 5.98 -4.37 23.22
CA LEU A 220 7.44 -4.57 23.27
C LEU A 220 8.18 -3.39 22.62
N GLY A 221 7.67 -2.88 21.48
CA GLY A 221 8.17 -1.66 20.84
C GLY A 221 8.06 -0.41 21.72
N TYR A 222 6.99 -0.32 22.52
CA TYR A 222 6.78 0.75 23.50
C TYR A 222 7.82 0.71 24.64
N LEU A 223 8.07 -0.46 25.21
CA LEU A 223 9.06 -0.63 26.29
C LEU A 223 10.49 -0.33 25.84
N LEU A 224 10.84 -0.71 24.60
CA LEU A 224 12.12 -0.34 23.98
C LEU A 224 12.20 1.17 23.70
N ALA A 225 11.11 1.81 23.25
CA ALA A 225 11.05 3.26 23.04
C ALA A 225 11.17 4.08 24.34
N GLN A 226 10.81 3.51 25.50
CA GLN A 226 11.01 4.14 26.82
C GLN A 226 12.47 4.04 27.35
N GLY A 227 13.39 3.46 26.57
CA GLY A 227 14.83 3.52 26.86
C GLY A 227 15.33 2.57 27.96
N ILE A 228 14.63 1.46 28.18
CA ILE A 228 15.06 0.40 29.11
C ILE A 228 16.28 -0.33 28.52
N GLU A 229 17.45 -0.25 29.19
CA GLU A 229 18.66 -0.98 28.76
C GLU A 229 18.55 -2.49 29.02
N ILE A 230 17.90 -3.24 28.13
CA ILE A 230 17.78 -4.71 28.17
C ILE A 230 19.06 -5.37 27.64
N GLY A 231 20.18 -5.10 28.32
CA GLY A 231 21.51 -5.55 27.94
C GLY A 231 21.78 -7.03 28.26
N GLY A 232 21.24 -7.96 27.48
CA GLY A 232 21.58 -9.38 27.61
C GLY A 232 20.74 -10.37 26.81
N SER A 233 19.51 -10.01 26.43
CA SER A 233 18.59 -10.89 25.70
C SER A 233 19.19 -11.40 24.39
N LYS A 234 18.98 -12.70 24.13
CA LYS A 234 19.28 -13.33 22.83
C LYS A 234 18.05 -13.49 21.94
N ALA A 235 16.85 -13.48 22.54
CA ALA A 235 15.59 -13.54 21.81
C ALA A 235 15.28 -12.23 21.06
N LEU A 236 15.63 -11.09 21.66
CA LEU A 236 15.37 -9.77 21.07
C LEU A 236 16.03 -9.54 19.71
N ALA A 237 17.18 -10.15 19.43
CA ALA A 237 17.88 -9.93 18.15
C ALA A 237 17.08 -10.46 16.92
N PRO A 238 16.62 -11.72 16.88
CA PRO A 238 15.72 -12.16 15.83
C PRO A 238 14.33 -11.49 15.86
N VAL A 239 13.79 -11.08 17.02
CA VAL A 239 12.56 -10.26 17.07
C VAL A 239 12.76 -8.91 16.37
N LEU A 240 13.88 -8.23 16.61
CA LEU A 240 14.22 -6.97 15.93
C LEU A 240 14.42 -7.17 14.40
N GLY A 241 14.81 -8.38 13.98
CA GLY A 241 14.87 -8.78 12.57
C GLY A 241 13.51 -8.87 11.88
N LEU A 242 12.41 -9.06 12.62
CA LEU A 242 11.04 -9.06 12.06
C LEU A 242 10.63 -7.70 11.49
N PHE A 243 11.36 -6.65 11.84
CA PHE A 243 11.15 -5.28 11.39
C PHE A 243 12.25 -4.80 10.43
N SER A 244 13.11 -5.71 9.96
CA SER A 244 14.06 -5.41 8.87
C SER A 244 13.34 -5.45 7.52
N ASP A 245 13.95 -4.87 6.48
CA ASP A 245 13.44 -4.98 5.12
C ASP A 245 13.47 -6.45 4.61
N GLU A 246 14.04 -7.43 5.33
CA GLU A 246 14.05 -8.85 4.95
C GLU A 246 12.69 -9.55 5.16
N LEU A 247 11.86 -9.15 6.13
CA LEU A 247 10.49 -9.67 6.23
C LEU A 247 9.55 -8.97 5.23
N GLU A 248 9.77 -7.67 4.96
CA GLU A 248 9.10 -6.99 3.85
C GLU A 248 9.56 -7.57 2.50
N ASN A 249 10.79 -8.08 2.37
CA ASN A 249 11.26 -8.79 1.17
C ASN A 249 10.81 -10.27 1.12
N ASP A 250 10.79 -11.05 2.20
CA ASP A 250 10.18 -12.41 2.18
C ASP A 250 8.73 -12.31 1.68
N LEU A 251 7.95 -11.39 2.26
CA LEU A 251 6.55 -11.18 1.93
C LEU A 251 6.35 -10.51 0.57
N ASN A 252 7.22 -9.58 0.15
CA ASN A 252 7.14 -9.02 -1.20
C ASN A 252 7.67 -9.99 -2.26
N GLU A 253 8.70 -10.79 -2.03
CA GLU A 253 9.12 -11.83 -2.98
C GLU A 253 8.05 -12.91 -3.11
N HIS A 254 7.40 -13.33 -2.02
CA HIS A 254 6.25 -14.24 -2.12
C HIS A 254 5.04 -13.58 -2.78
N ALA A 255 4.75 -12.30 -2.49
CA ALA A 255 3.68 -11.56 -3.17
C ALA A 255 4.00 -11.23 -4.63
N GLU A 256 5.27 -11.05 -5.02
CA GLU A 256 5.73 -10.87 -6.41
C GLU A 256 5.96 -12.20 -7.13
N LEU A 257 6.12 -13.33 -6.44
CA LEU A 257 5.94 -14.68 -6.99
C LEU A 257 4.46 -14.91 -7.33
N VAL A 258 3.55 -14.57 -6.41
CA VAL A 258 2.10 -14.68 -6.63
C VAL A 258 1.63 -13.70 -7.71
N LYS A 259 2.03 -12.42 -7.68
CA LYS A 259 1.77 -11.47 -8.78
C LYS A 259 2.48 -11.89 -10.06
N GLY A 260 3.70 -12.43 -9.99
CA GLY A 260 4.47 -12.89 -11.16
C GLY A 260 3.79 -14.05 -11.88
N GLN A 261 3.10 -14.93 -11.15
CA GLN A 261 2.23 -15.97 -11.72
C GLN A 261 0.86 -15.44 -12.20
N LEU A 262 0.52 -14.17 -11.92
CA LEU A 262 -0.75 -13.49 -12.23
C LEU A 262 -0.56 -12.16 -13.00
N GLY A 263 0.58 -11.99 -13.69
CA GLY A 263 1.23 -10.68 -13.88
C GLY A 263 0.49 -9.62 -14.71
N TYR A 264 -0.08 -8.62 -14.02
CA TYR A 264 -0.55 -7.35 -14.61
C TYR A 264 -0.27 -6.13 -13.75
N SER A 265 -0.14 -4.99 -14.43
CA SER A 265 -0.25 -3.64 -13.87
C SER A 265 -1.18 -2.82 -14.77
N ILE A 266 -2.33 -2.41 -14.25
CA ILE A 266 -3.25 -1.48 -14.91
C ILE A 266 -3.73 -0.47 -13.86
N ALA A 267 -3.74 0.81 -14.21
CA ALA A 267 -4.40 1.85 -13.43
C ALA A 267 -5.81 2.11 -13.99
N ASP A 268 -6.76 2.26 -13.08
CA ASP A 268 -8.20 2.52 -13.30
C ASP A 268 -9.00 1.34 -13.93
N PRO A 269 -10.30 1.19 -13.62
CA PRO A 269 -10.78 -0.14 -13.19
C PRO A 269 -11.61 -0.92 -14.22
N ILE A 270 -11.01 -1.94 -14.84
CA ILE A 270 -11.76 -3.05 -15.45
C ILE A 270 -12.11 -4.05 -14.33
N ARG A 271 -13.41 -4.19 -14.03
CA ARG A 271 -13.94 -5.09 -12.98
C ARG A 271 -13.70 -6.56 -13.33
N PHE A 272 -12.55 -7.13 -12.93
CA PHE A 272 -12.38 -8.58 -12.86
C PHE A 272 -13.09 -9.09 -11.60
N ASN A 273 -14.14 -9.89 -11.78
CA ASN A 273 -14.72 -10.70 -10.70
C ASN A 273 -13.77 -11.87 -10.38
N LEU A 274 -12.70 -11.58 -9.62
CA LEU A 274 -12.33 -12.45 -8.51
C LEU A 274 -13.43 -12.36 -7.44
N SER A 275 -13.48 -13.33 -6.54
CA SER A 275 -14.63 -13.52 -5.67
C SER A 275 -14.68 -12.54 -4.51
N GLU A 276 -15.88 -12.29 -3.99
CA GLU A 276 -16.00 -11.52 -2.74
C GLU A 276 -15.51 -12.29 -1.51
N ALA A 277 -15.14 -13.58 -1.59
CA ALA A 277 -14.38 -14.21 -0.48
C ALA A 277 -12.95 -13.66 -0.41
N GLU A 278 -12.35 -13.39 -1.57
CA GLU A 278 -11.04 -12.75 -1.71
C GLU A 278 -11.08 -11.25 -1.32
N GLN A 279 -12.29 -10.67 -1.12
CA GLN A 279 -12.49 -9.34 -0.52
C GLN A 279 -12.99 -9.42 0.95
N GLY A 280 -13.75 -10.46 1.29
CA GLY A 280 -14.35 -10.72 2.60
C GLY A 280 -13.37 -11.26 3.64
N GLY A 281 -12.16 -11.64 3.24
CA GLY A 281 -10.99 -11.77 4.13
C GLY A 281 -10.15 -10.49 4.25
N ASP A 282 -10.21 -9.60 3.25
CA ASP A 282 -9.30 -8.45 3.10
C ASP A 282 -9.90 -7.12 3.60
N LEU A 283 -11.17 -7.13 4.03
CA LEU A 283 -11.89 -5.95 4.54
C LEU A 283 -11.26 -5.38 5.85
N ILE A 284 -10.49 -6.18 6.58
CA ILE A 284 -9.71 -5.74 7.75
C ILE A 284 -8.42 -5.00 7.32
N THR A 285 -7.88 -5.32 6.13
CA THR A 285 -6.62 -4.77 5.61
C THR A 285 -6.76 -3.35 5.08
N ALA A 286 -7.96 -2.96 4.62
CA ALA A 286 -8.22 -1.67 3.99
C ALA A 286 -8.33 -0.46 4.96
N ILE A 287 -8.70 -0.67 6.23
CA ILE A 287 -9.08 0.41 7.17
C ILE A 287 -8.13 0.49 8.39
N THR A 288 -6.86 0.83 8.12
CA THR A 288 -5.83 1.32 9.09
C THR A 288 -5.59 0.49 10.37
N PRO A 289 -4.38 -0.07 10.54
CA PRO A 289 -3.31 0.77 11.10
C PRO A 289 -1.91 0.57 10.50
N VAL A 290 -1.73 -0.30 9.50
CA VAL A 290 -0.40 -0.62 8.90
C VAL A 290 0.36 0.63 8.46
N GLY A 291 -0.34 1.64 7.92
CA GLY A 291 0.25 2.93 7.53
C GLY A 291 0.84 3.76 8.69
N MET A 292 0.38 3.56 9.94
CA MET A 292 0.96 4.20 11.13
C MET A 292 2.17 3.40 11.65
N MET A 293 2.09 2.06 11.67
CA MET A 293 3.22 1.19 12.00
C MET A 293 4.42 1.43 11.06
N LYS A 294 4.17 1.67 9.76
CA LYS A 294 5.20 2.00 8.75
C LYS A 294 6.01 3.29 9.03
N SER A 295 5.56 4.17 9.93
CA SER A 295 6.33 5.34 10.38
C SER A 295 7.02 5.11 11.73
N ALA A 296 6.30 4.62 12.73
CA ALA A 296 6.82 4.44 14.08
C ALA A 296 7.91 3.35 14.19
N GLY A 297 7.67 2.16 13.63
CA GLY A 297 8.63 1.04 13.70
C GLY A 297 9.95 1.35 12.98
N ARG A 298 9.86 1.99 11.81
CA ARG A 298 11.00 2.34 10.94
C ARG A 298 11.98 3.33 11.57
N LYS A 299 11.57 4.01 12.64
CA LYS A 299 12.40 4.91 13.47
C LYS A 299 13.04 4.17 14.66
N ILE A 300 12.32 3.26 15.30
CA ILE A 300 12.79 2.50 16.49
C ILE A 300 13.90 1.50 16.12
N VAL A 301 13.70 0.71 15.06
CA VAL A 301 14.69 -0.29 14.58
C VAL A 301 16.05 0.35 14.28
N LYS A 302 16.01 1.57 13.74
CA LYS A 302 17.18 2.33 13.33
C LYS A 302 18.05 2.76 14.50
N GLU A 303 17.46 3.38 15.51
CA GLU A 303 18.20 3.82 16.70
C GLU A 303 18.77 2.62 17.49
N VAL A 304 18.06 1.48 17.52
CA VAL A 304 18.53 0.26 18.18
C VAL A 304 19.69 -0.40 17.42
N THR A 305 19.63 -0.48 16.08
CA THR A 305 20.74 -1.04 15.27
C THR A 305 21.98 -0.13 15.28
N GLU A 306 21.80 1.19 15.22
CA GLU A 306 22.89 2.17 15.33
C GLU A 306 23.55 2.13 16.73
N SER A 307 22.78 1.86 17.79
CA SER A 307 23.30 1.62 19.14
C SER A 307 24.13 0.34 19.24
N ALA A 308 23.67 -0.77 18.66
CA ALA A 308 24.41 -2.03 18.62
C ALA A 308 25.75 -1.91 17.85
N ALA A 309 25.74 -1.24 16.70
CA ALA A 309 26.94 -0.97 15.91
C ALA A 309 27.99 -0.13 16.68
N LYS A 310 27.52 0.82 17.51
CA LYS A 310 28.36 1.65 18.40
C LYS A 310 28.98 0.89 19.59
N GLN A 311 28.57 -0.37 19.86
CA GLN A 311 29.26 -1.24 20.81
C GLN A 311 30.33 -2.15 20.17
N ALA A 312 30.09 -2.65 18.95
CA ALA A 312 31.03 -3.52 18.23
C ALA A 312 32.39 -2.85 17.94
N THR A 313 32.37 -1.54 17.67
CA THR A 313 33.54 -0.74 17.29
C THR A 313 34.45 -0.33 18.46
N LYS A 314 34.20 -0.80 19.69
CA LYS A 314 35.01 -0.47 20.88
C LYS A 314 36.27 -1.34 21.07
N LYS A 315 36.70 -2.07 20.03
CA LYS A 315 38.03 -2.71 19.94
C LYS A 315 38.75 -2.27 18.67
N ASN A 316 40.00 -1.83 18.85
CA ASN A 316 40.99 -1.52 17.82
C ASN A 316 40.72 -0.29 16.94
N ALA A 317 41.05 0.88 17.47
CA ALA A 317 41.47 2.04 16.67
C ALA A 317 42.92 2.44 17.08
N VAL A 318 43.59 3.22 16.22
CA VAL A 318 44.90 3.91 16.46
C VAL A 318 46.16 2.99 16.44
N SER A 319 47.23 3.23 15.64
CA SER A 319 47.44 4.17 14.52
C SER A 319 48.79 4.01 13.75
N ASN A 320 48.82 4.55 12.52
CA ASN A 320 49.87 5.41 11.90
C ASN A 320 51.18 4.92 11.21
N THR A 321 51.14 4.95 9.85
CA THR A 321 51.87 5.85 8.91
C THR A 321 53.41 5.75 8.65
N ILE A 322 53.82 5.75 7.35
CA ILE A 322 54.76 6.70 6.65
C ILE A 322 55.52 6.08 5.42
N LYS A 323 55.52 6.82 4.27
CA LYS A 323 56.38 6.70 3.04
C LYS A 323 56.15 5.48 2.10
N ASN A 324 56.44 5.52 0.79
CA ASN A 324 57.25 6.47 -0.01
C ASN A 324 56.79 6.57 -1.50
N GLU A 325 57.13 7.68 -2.17
CA GLU A 325 57.19 7.86 -3.65
C GLU A 325 58.59 7.46 -4.21
N PRO A 326 58.96 7.60 -5.52
CA PRO A 326 58.22 7.97 -6.75
C PRO A 326 58.50 7.08 -8.00
N GLN A 327 57.90 7.36 -9.17
CA GLN A 327 58.59 7.81 -10.42
C GLN A 327 57.73 7.72 -11.72
N SER A 328 57.95 8.69 -12.62
CA SER A 328 57.54 8.74 -14.06
C SER A 328 58.77 8.37 -14.95
N PRO A 329 58.92 8.60 -16.30
CA PRO A 329 58.19 9.53 -17.20
C PRO A 329 57.97 9.12 -18.71
N SER A 330 57.28 10.01 -19.45
CA SER A 330 57.52 10.42 -20.87
C SER A 330 57.32 9.40 -22.05
N ASN A 331 57.16 9.78 -23.34
CA ASN A 331 57.35 11.07 -24.05
C ASN A 331 56.60 11.18 -25.43
N VAL A 332 55.97 12.34 -25.72
CA VAL A 332 56.04 13.18 -26.98
C VAL A 332 55.70 12.58 -28.38
N VAL A 333 54.92 13.26 -29.26
CA VAL A 333 55.31 14.21 -30.35
C VAL A 333 54.16 15.20 -30.73
N LYS A 334 54.50 16.34 -31.37
CA LYS A 334 53.69 17.55 -31.74
C LYS A 334 53.91 17.94 -33.24
N PRO A 335 53.49 19.11 -33.83
CA PRO A 335 52.73 20.31 -33.34
C PRO A 335 51.39 20.44 -34.13
N ALA A 336 50.82 21.54 -34.70
CA ALA A 336 51.09 23.00 -34.86
C ALA A 336 49.81 23.72 -35.39
N ASP A 337 49.66 25.05 -35.55
CA ASP A 337 50.04 26.26 -34.77
C ASP A 337 49.55 27.55 -35.52
N LYS A 338 48.86 28.50 -34.85
CA LYS A 338 48.72 29.99 -35.10
C LYS A 338 47.57 30.58 -34.22
N SER A 339 47.68 31.55 -33.29
CA SER A 339 48.49 32.79 -33.03
C SER A 339 47.74 34.09 -33.41
N SER A 340 47.80 35.25 -32.72
CA SER A 340 48.46 35.78 -31.47
C SER A 340 47.68 37.06 -31.01
N SER A 341 48.02 38.03 -30.11
CA SER A 341 49.06 38.42 -29.11
C SER A 341 48.58 39.75 -28.45
N GLY A 342 48.99 40.25 -27.26
CA GLY A 342 49.85 39.73 -26.16
C GLY A 342 50.67 40.83 -25.41
N THR A 343 50.68 40.82 -24.05
CA THR A 343 51.56 41.62 -23.12
C THR A 343 51.27 43.15 -23.00
N VAL A 344 51.72 43.98 -22.02
CA VAL A 344 52.59 43.84 -20.81
C VAL A 344 52.27 44.94 -19.72
N THR A 345 52.96 44.97 -18.55
CA THR A 345 52.80 45.94 -17.40
C THR A 345 53.78 47.15 -17.47
N THR A 346 54.07 48.06 -16.51
CA THR A 346 53.96 48.28 -15.02
C THR A 346 54.17 49.84 -14.76
N PRO A 347 54.49 50.49 -13.59
CA PRO A 347 54.80 50.10 -12.18
C PRO A 347 53.96 50.88 -11.11
N ALA A 348 54.55 51.48 -10.04
CA ALA A 348 53.86 52.09 -8.86
C ALA A 348 54.65 53.20 -8.10
N THR A 349 54.01 53.95 -7.17
CA THR A 349 54.47 54.34 -5.77
C THR A 349 53.78 55.63 -5.20
N GLN A 350 53.64 55.70 -3.85
CA GLN A 350 53.07 56.74 -2.93
C GLN A 350 54.07 57.94 -2.64
N PRO A 351 53.85 59.00 -1.78
CA PRO A 351 53.02 59.01 -0.55
C PRO A 351 52.32 60.30 0.01
N SER A 352 51.34 60.04 0.90
CA SER A 352 51.04 60.66 2.23
C SER A 352 50.73 62.16 2.51
N SER A 353 49.53 62.35 3.10
CA SER A 353 49.24 63.06 4.39
C SER A 353 48.87 64.57 4.48
N GLY A 354 47.85 64.86 5.31
CA GLY A 354 47.64 66.14 6.03
C GLY A 354 46.27 66.84 5.84
N GLY A 355 45.46 66.98 6.91
CA GLY A 355 44.37 67.99 6.96
C GLY A 355 43.03 67.55 7.59
N THR A 356 42.66 68.16 8.72
CA THR A 356 41.47 67.82 9.56
C THR A 356 40.99 69.08 10.30
N VAL A 357 39.71 69.37 10.56
CA VAL A 357 38.40 68.73 10.25
C VAL A 357 37.31 69.84 10.46
N LYS A 358 36.10 69.86 9.85
CA LYS A 358 34.83 69.33 10.43
C LYS A 358 33.61 69.86 9.63
N SER A 359 32.64 69.01 9.28
CA SER A 359 31.26 69.39 8.90
C SER A 359 30.33 68.18 9.07
N ILE A 360 29.01 68.41 9.17
CA ILE A 360 28.04 67.44 9.73
C ILE A 360 27.36 66.57 8.64
N ASP A 361 26.89 65.41 9.09
CA ASP A 361 26.55 64.19 8.36
C ASP A 361 25.48 64.28 7.25
N LYS A 362 25.59 63.32 6.33
CA LYS A 362 24.58 62.93 5.33
C LYS A 362 24.44 61.40 5.32
N PRO A 363 23.22 60.86 5.20
CA PRO A 363 22.95 59.66 4.40
C PRO A 363 22.96 60.02 2.90
N ASN A 364 23.35 59.07 2.04
CA ASN A 364 23.70 59.36 0.64
C ASN A 364 22.50 59.20 -0.34
N PRO A 365 22.22 60.18 -1.24
CA PRO A 365 21.09 60.14 -2.18
C PRO A 365 21.46 59.85 -3.65
N ASP A 366 20.42 59.67 -4.49
CA ASP A 366 20.38 59.78 -5.98
C ASP A 366 21.23 58.78 -6.82
N THR A 367 20.77 58.21 -7.95
CA THR A 367 19.50 58.20 -8.74
C THR A 367 19.44 56.88 -9.57
N GLY A 368 18.35 56.44 -10.22
CA GLY A 368 16.96 56.93 -10.29
C GLY A 368 16.25 56.58 -11.62
N LYS A 369 14.95 56.20 -11.56
CA LYS A 369 13.98 55.93 -12.66
C LYS A 369 14.19 54.70 -13.60
N THR A 370 13.62 53.56 -13.16
CA THR A 370 12.55 52.74 -13.83
C THR A 370 12.18 52.95 -15.31
N PRO A 371 11.58 51.94 -16.01
CA PRO A 371 11.55 50.49 -15.71
C PRO A 371 11.74 49.54 -16.94
N ASP A 372 12.45 48.41 -16.76
CA ASP A 372 12.40 47.24 -17.68
C ASP A 372 13.00 45.97 -17.00
N THR A 373 12.85 44.79 -17.63
CA THR A 373 13.21 43.42 -17.12
C THR A 373 13.98 42.61 -18.20
N PRO A 374 14.54 41.38 -17.99
CA PRO A 374 14.78 40.53 -16.80
C PRO A 374 16.33 40.19 -16.72
N PRO A 375 16.90 38.97 -16.50
CA PRO A 375 16.46 37.69 -15.86
C PRO A 375 17.48 36.97 -14.92
N ALA A 376 16.99 35.91 -14.25
CA ALA A 376 17.64 34.61 -13.89
C ALA A 376 18.99 34.52 -13.11
N LYS A 377 18.92 33.98 -11.87
CA LYS A 377 19.33 32.61 -11.46
C LYS A 377 19.05 32.43 -9.94
N ILE A 378 18.30 31.46 -9.38
CA ILE A 378 18.11 29.98 -9.53
C ILE A 378 18.72 29.22 -8.33
N LYS A 379 18.03 28.14 -7.88
CA LYS A 379 18.43 27.00 -6.99
C LYS A 379 18.07 26.99 -5.48
N ASP A 380 17.37 26.00 -4.86
CA ASP A 380 16.52 24.81 -5.26
C ASP A 380 15.64 24.29 -4.00
N GLU A 381 14.49 23.53 -4.12
CA GLU A 381 13.40 23.21 -3.06
C GLU A 381 13.10 21.74 -2.51
N SER A 382 11.93 21.02 -2.66
CA SER A 382 11.20 19.78 -2.03
C SER A 382 11.58 18.20 -1.90
N PRO A 383 10.98 17.35 -1.03
CA PRO A 383 10.01 16.39 -1.61
C PRO A 383 8.56 16.55 -1.23
N ASP A 384 7.71 16.10 -2.14
CA ASP A 384 6.30 15.88 -1.92
C ASP A 384 6.00 14.96 -0.74
N THR A 385 4.79 15.11 -0.19
CA THR A 385 3.89 13.96 -0.01
C THR A 385 2.46 14.47 0.17
N LYS A 386 1.73 14.63 -0.94
CA LYS A 386 0.29 14.88 -0.92
C LYS A 386 -0.48 13.57 -1.00
N LYS A 387 -1.38 13.33 -0.05
CA LYS A 387 -2.70 12.79 -0.40
C LYS A 387 -3.56 13.97 -0.86
N THR A 388 -4.16 13.83 -2.02
CA THR A 388 -5.28 14.62 -2.53
C THR A 388 -6.14 13.64 -3.32
N ASP A 389 -7.45 13.74 -3.20
CA ASP A 389 -8.34 12.82 -3.90
C ASP A 389 -8.12 12.86 -5.41
N LYS A 390 -7.95 11.67 -5.98
CA LYS A 390 -7.85 11.53 -7.43
C LYS A 390 -9.26 11.67 -8.02
N GLY A 391 -9.56 12.87 -8.50
CA GLY A 391 -10.28 12.94 -9.77
C GLY A 391 -9.53 12.08 -10.79
N GLU A 392 -10.27 11.32 -11.62
CA GLU A 392 -9.72 10.30 -12.53
C GLU A 392 -8.49 10.81 -13.28
N ASN A 393 -7.47 9.95 -13.45
CA ASN A 393 -6.12 10.36 -13.82
C ASN A 393 -5.95 10.67 -15.33
N ASN A 394 -6.95 11.31 -15.92
CA ASN A 394 -6.99 11.79 -17.31
C ASN A 394 -6.15 13.07 -17.45
N PRO A 395 -4.99 13.05 -18.15
CA PRO A 395 -4.17 14.25 -18.37
C PRO A 395 -4.82 15.30 -19.27
N ASN A 396 -5.96 14.97 -19.89
CA ASN A 396 -6.82 15.86 -20.66
C ASN A 396 -8.13 16.20 -19.90
N SER A 397 -8.13 16.09 -18.57
CA SER A 397 -9.21 16.66 -17.74
C SER A 397 -9.17 18.18 -17.83
N THR A 398 -10.31 18.80 -18.10
CA THR A 398 -10.47 20.27 -18.15
C THR A 398 -11.01 20.86 -16.85
N LYS A 399 -11.15 20.02 -15.80
CA LYS A 399 -11.54 20.41 -14.44
C LYS A 399 -10.29 20.63 -13.60
N ASN A 400 -10.08 21.88 -13.16
CA ASN A 400 -8.86 22.29 -12.46
C ASN A 400 -9.12 22.39 -10.94
N THR A 401 -9.55 21.30 -10.30
CA THR A 401 -10.12 21.35 -8.94
C THR A 401 -9.09 21.51 -7.82
N CYS A 402 -9.41 22.36 -6.83
CA CYS A 402 -8.74 22.44 -5.52
C CYS A 402 -9.73 22.82 -4.39
N GLY A 403 -9.35 22.60 -3.13
CA GLY A 403 -10.25 22.70 -1.97
C GLY A 403 -11.38 21.66 -2.00
N ASP A 404 -12.47 21.94 -1.28
CA ASP A 404 -13.78 21.29 -1.54
C ASP A 404 -14.21 21.65 -2.97
N PRO A 405 -14.31 20.68 -3.91
CA PRO A 405 -13.78 20.82 -5.26
C PRO A 405 -14.24 22.06 -6.06
N VAL A 406 -13.42 23.12 -6.04
CA VAL A 406 -13.59 24.32 -6.87
C VAL A 406 -12.67 24.25 -8.08
N ASP A 407 -13.19 24.41 -9.31
CA ASP A 407 -12.34 24.64 -10.49
C ASP A 407 -11.64 26.00 -10.36
N ILE A 408 -10.31 26.02 -10.19
CA ILE A 408 -9.58 27.25 -9.91
C ILE A 408 -9.54 28.24 -11.08
N VAL A 409 -9.88 27.83 -12.30
CA VAL A 409 -9.92 28.70 -13.48
C VAL A 409 -11.29 29.36 -13.63
N LYS A 410 -12.38 28.60 -13.44
CA LYS A 410 -13.77 29.07 -13.58
C LYS A 410 -14.38 29.60 -12.28
N GLY A 411 -13.86 29.16 -11.14
CA GLY A 411 -14.46 29.34 -9.81
C GLY A 411 -15.71 28.51 -9.55
N ASP A 412 -15.95 27.49 -10.37
CA ASP A 412 -17.14 26.64 -10.33
C ASP A 412 -17.02 25.64 -9.16
N LEU A 413 -18.01 25.57 -8.25
CA LEU A 413 -18.08 24.48 -7.26
C LEU A 413 -18.59 23.22 -7.96
N ILE A 414 -17.74 22.19 -8.09
CA ILE A 414 -18.02 20.95 -8.81
C ILE A 414 -18.10 19.78 -7.83
N GLN A 415 -19.28 19.55 -7.29
CA GLN A 415 -19.51 18.45 -6.34
C GLN A 415 -20.13 17.23 -7.03
N ALA A 416 -19.42 16.09 -7.02
CA ALA A 416 -19.85 14.84 -7.65
C ALA A 416 -20.06 13.76 -6.59
N TRP A 417 -21.31 13.33 -6.39
CA TRP A 417 -21.68 12.30 -5.41
C TRP A 417 -22.23 11.05 -6.11
N PRO A 418 -21.72 9.85 -5.82
CA PRO A 418 -22.38 8.61 -6.21
C PRO A 418 -23.73 8.50 -5.48
N VAL A 419 -24.67 7.77 -6.08
CA VAL A 419 -26.02 7.57 -5.54
C VAL A 419 -26.44 6.11 -5.59
N ILE A 420 -26.16 5.42 -6.71
CA ILE A 420 -26.42 3.99 -6.92
C ILE A 420 -25.18 3.35 -7.55
N ASN A 421 -24.80 2.16 -7.08
CA ASN A 421 -23.77 1.32 -7.70
C ASN A 421 -24.16 -0.15 -7.48
N ILE A 422 -24.77 -0.76 -8.50
CA ILE A 422 -25.21 -2.16 -8.48
C ILE A 422 -24.33 -2.96 -9.47
N PRO A 423 -23.65 -4.02 -9.02
CA PRO A 423 -22.64 -4.74 -9.82
C PRO A 423 -23.28 -5.60 -10.93
N GLY A 424 -22.45 -6.05 -11.86
CA GLY A 424 -22.82 -6.88 -13.01
C GLY A 424 -21.95 -6.61 -14.24
N LEU A 425 -22.11 -7.41 -15.30
CA LEU A 425 -21.36 -7.30 -16.57
C LEU A 425 -21.52 -5.94 -17.26
N LEU A 426 -22.67 -5.29 -17.04
CA LEU A 426 -22.82 -3.84 -17.17
C LEU A 426 -23.36 -3.32 -15.82
N PRO A 427 -22.55 -2.59 -15.04
CA PRO A 427 -22.99 -2.03 -13.77
C PRO A 427 -24.13 -1.03 -13.95
N ILE A 428 -25.02 -0.94 -12.95
CA ILE A 428 -25.99 0.15 -12.87
C ILE A 428 -25.44 1.19 -11.90
N GLU A 429 -24.86 2.24 -12.48
CA GLU A 429 -24.22 3.35 -11.77
C GLU A 429 -25.10 4.60 -11.93
N LEU A 430 -25.30 5.36 -10.83
CA LEU A 430 -25.88 6.70 -10.84
C LEU A 430 -25.01 7.63 -10.02
N THR A 431 -24.50 8.68 -10.65
CA THR A 431 -23.73 9.77 -10.02
C THR A 431 -24.41 11.09 -10.35
N ARG A 432 -24.53 11.98 -9.36
CA ARG A 432 -25.07 13.34 -9.51
C ARG A 432 -23.93 14.36 -9.38
N THR A 433 -23.85 15.31 -10.30
CA THR A 433 -22.79 16.34 -10.32
C THR A 433 -23.39 17.74 -10.31
N TYR A 434 -23.12 18.51 -9.26
CA TYR A 434 -23.55 19.89 -9.08
C TYR A 434 -22.53 20.89 -9.68
N TYR A 435 -23.03 22.04 -10.14
CA TYR A 435 -22.21 23.18 -10.58
C TYR A 435 -22.80 24.53 -10.14
N SER A 436 -21.97 25.48 -9.67
CA SER A 436 -22.45 26.79 -9.20
C SER A 436 -22.64 27.82 -10.31
N THR A 437 -21.68 27.94 -11.23
CA THR A 437 -21.73 28.90 -12.35
C THR A 437 -22.57 28.34 -13.51
N GLN A 438 -22.34 27.08 -13.87
CA GLN A 438 -23.08 26.39 -14.92
C GLN A 438 -24.53 26.08 -14.50
N SER A 439 -25.36 25.58 -15.41
CA SER A 439 -26.75 25.21 -15.10
C SER A 439 -27.20 23.97 -15.89
N PRO A 440 -26.56 22.80 -15.70
CA PRO A 440 -27.06 21.55 -16.25
C PRO A 440 -28.42 21.20 -15.65
N ARG A 441 -29.12 20.27 -16.31
CA ARG A 441 -30.41 19.75 -15.86
C ARG A 441 -30.51 18.25 -16.08
N GLY A 442 -30.54 17.50 -14.98
CA GLY A 442 -30.72 16.06 -14.95
C GLY A 442 -32.03 15.61 -14.28
N ILE A 443 -32.12 14.33 -13.91
CA ILE A 443 -33.27 13.79 -13.14
C ILE A 443 -33.37 14.44 -11.76
N PHE A 444 -32.23 14.87 -11.21
CA PHE A 444 -32.13 15.57 -9.93
C PHE A 444 -32.57 17.05 -9.98
N GLY A 445 -32.84 17.62 -11.15
CA GLY A 445 -33.35 18.99 -11.31
C GLY A 445 -32.35 19.96 -11.94
N GLN A 446 -32.55 21.27 -11.75
CA GLN A 446 -31.62 22.30 -12.22
C GLN A 446 -30.35 22.34 -11.36
N LYS A 447 -29.23 22.81 -11.95
CA LYS A 447 -27.87 22.85 -11.36
C LYS A 447 -27.20 21.48 -11.20
N TRP A 448 -27.92 20.40 -11.44
CA TRP A 448 -27.45 19.02 -11.35
C TRP A 448 -27.37 18.38 -12.73
N ALA A 449 -26.24 17.74 -13.02
CA ALA A 449 -26.08 16.74 -14.07
C ALA A 449 -26.13 15.33 -13.47
N ASP A 450 -26.37 14.32 -14.32
CA ASP A 450 -26.22 12.91 -13.99
C ASP A 450 -26.01 12.08 -15.26
N ASN A 451 -25.45 10.88 -15.08
CA ASN A 451 -25.12 9.96 -16.17
C ASN A 451 -26.34 9.24 -16.79
N TRP A 452 -27.57 9.49 -16.32
CA TRP A 452 -28.81 8.98 -16.93
C TRP A 452 -29.49 10.04 -17.81
N SER A 453 -29.10 11.31 -17.67
CA SER A 453 -29.65 12.46 -18.39
C SER A 453 -28.85 12.88 -19.63
N MET A 454 -27.87 12.06 -20.02
CA MET A 454 -27.08 12.24 -21.25
C MET A 454 -28.00 12.39 -22.47
N SER A 455 -27.66 13.32 -23.36
CA SER A 455 -28.55 13.67 -24.48
C SER A 455 -27.83 14.25 -25.70
N LEU A 456 -28.49 14.20 -26.85
CA LEU A 456 -28.06 14.87 -28.08
C LEU A 456 -29.06 15.98 -28.44
N GLN A 457 -28.57 17.17 -28.75
CA GLN A 457 -29.33 18.25 -29.37
C GLN A 457 -28.88 18.39 -30.83
N ILE A 458 -29.77 18.07 -31.77
CA ILE A 458 -29.48 18.09 -33.20
C ILE A 458 -29.75 19.47 -33.78
N HIS A 459 -28.83 19.93 -34.63
CA HIS A 459 -28.95 21.10 -35.50
C HIS A 459 -28.70 20.70 -36.96
N ASP A 460 -28.79 21.67 -37.89
CA ASP A 460 -28.65 21.43 -39.32
C ASP A 460 -27.25 20.91 -39.70
N GLU A 461 -26.18 21.56 -39.23
CA GLU A 461 -24.78 21.21 -39.54
C GLU A 461 -23.99 20.62 -38.36
N THR A 462 -24.55 20.64 -37.15
CA THR A 462 -23.89 20.17 -35.91
C THR A 462 -24.82 19.33 -35.05
N ILE A 463 -24.24 18.59 -34.11
CA ILE A 463 -24.94 17.90 -33.03
C ILE A 463 -24.20 18.19 -31.74
N ASP A 464 -24.88 18.75 -30.74
CA ASP A 464 -24.34 18.94 -29.40
C ASP A 464 -24.63 17.70 -28.54
N PHE A 465 -23.63 17.18 -27.85
CA PHE A 465 -23.75 16.07 -26.90
C PHE A 465 -23.58 16.61 -25.48
N GLN A 466 -24.59 16.42 -24.62
CA GLN A 466 -24.45 16.59 -23.17
C GLN A 466 -24.03 15.25 -22.57
N ASP A 467 -22.85 15.22 -21.95
CA ASP A 467 -22.31 14.03 -21.32
C ASP A 467 -22.84 13.79 -19.88
N SER A 468 -22.31 12.77 -19.21
CA SER A 468 -22.68 12.37 -17.85
C SER A 468 -22.41 13.44 -16.80
N GLU A 469 -21.47 14.34 -17.07
CA GLU A 469 -21.12 15.44 -16.19
C GLU A 469 -21.86 16.74 -16.54
N GLY A 470 -22.71 16.73 -17.57
CA GLY A 470 -23.39 17.93 -18.07
C GLY A 470 -22.53 18.79 -19.01
N SER A 471 -21.32 18.35 -19.36
CA SER A 471 -20.44 19.05 -20.30
C SER A 471 -21.00 18.93 -21.72
N ILE A 472 -20.97 20.03 -22.48
CA ILE A 472 -21.51 20.08 -23.85
C ILE A 472 -20.38 20.01 -24.87
N TYR A 473 -20.46 19.01 -25.74
CA TYR A 473 -19.50 18.71 -26.80
C TYR A 473 -20.16 18.79 -28.19
N THR A 474 -19.86 19.83 -28.96
CA THR A 474 -20.35 20.01 -30.33
C THR A 474 -19.57 19.15 -31.32
N PHE A 475 -20.28 18.38 -32.13
CA PHE A 475 -19.77 17.59 -33.26
C PHE A 475 -20.20 18.19 -34.60
N THR A 476 -19.31 18.17 -35.59
CA THR A 476 -19.66 18.48 -36.98
C THR A 476 -20.49 17.32 -37.58
N ALA A 477 -21.63 17.64 -38.19
CA ALA A 477 -22.58 16.67 -38.72
C ALA A 477 -23.39 17.29 -39.87
N SER A 478 -22.75 17.60 -41.00
CA SER A 478 -23.40 18.25 -42.17
C SER A 478 -24.21 17.28 -43.06
N SER A 479 -24.13 15.97 -42.80
CA SER A 479 -24.82 14.89 -43.51
C SER A 479 -25.81 14.16 -42.60
N ASP A 480 -26.67 13.32 -43.18
CA ASP A 480 -27.53 12.41 -42.42
C ASP A 480 -26.70 11.32 -41.73
N GLU A 481 -25.88 10.60 -42.50
CA GLU A 481 -24.86 9.70 -41.97
C GLU A 481 -23.77 10.53 -41.27
N VAL A 482 -23.45 10.18 -40.02
CA VAL A 482 -22.47 10.89 -39.19
C VAL A 482 -21.38 9.91 -38.76
N ARG A 483 -20.12 10.29 -38.99
CA ARG A 483 -18.94 9.70 -38.36
C ARG A 483 -18.00 10.83 -37.97
N SER A 484 -18.08 11.27 -36.72
CA SER A 484 -17.51 12.53 -36.26
C SER A 484 -16.85 12.34 -34.88
N ARG A 485 -15.55 12.63 -34.76
CA ARG A 485 -14.81 12.56 -33.49
C ARG A 485 -14.72 13.97 -32.90
N ASN A 486 -14.91 14.12 -31.58
CA ASN A 486 -14.90 15.45 -30.98
C ASN A 486 -13.47 16.04 -30.94
N LEU A 487 -13.32 17.35 -31.18
CA LEU A 487 -12.01 18.00 -31.12
C LEU A 487 -11.51 18.23 -29.68
N ARG A 488 -12.41 18.52 -28.73
CA ARG A 488 -12.09 18.79 -27.31
C ARG A 488 -12.10 17.54 -26.44
N ALA A 489 -12.86 16.52 -26.82
CA ALA A 489 -12.91 15.23 -26.15
C ALA A 489 -12.77 14.06 -27.16
N PRO A 490 -11.56 13.82 -27.73
CA PRO A 490 -11.43 12.90 -28.86
C PRO A 490 -11.74 11.43 -28.55
N HIS A 491 -11.94 11.04 -27.29
CA HIS A 491 -12.40 9.70 -26.93
C HIS A 491 -13.88 9.46 -27.32
N TYR A 492 -14.69 10.51 -27.43
CA TYR A 492 -16.06 10.42 -27.93
C TYR A 492 -16.09 10.42 -29.47
N LEU A 493 -16.68 9.37 -30.05
CA LEU A 493 -16.97 9.22 -31.48
C LEU A 493 -18.49 9.16 -31.69
N LEU A 494 -19.03 10.14 -32.40
CA LEU A 494 -20.44 10.17 -32.83
C LEU A 494 -20.61 9.39 -34.14
N LEU A 495 -21.50 8.40 -34.11
CA LEU A 495 -21.82 7.47 -35.19
C LEU A 495 -23.34 7.44 -35.46
N GLY A 496 -23.73 6.99 -36.66
CA GLY A 496 -25.11 6.65 -37.00
C GLY A 496 -25.78 7.63 -37.98
N HIS A 497 -27.09 7.78 -37.91
CA HIS A 497 -27.89 8.59 -38.84
C HIS A 497 -28.85 9.56 -38.14
N LYS A 498 -28.89 10.82 -38.59
CA LYS A 498 -29.85 11.84 -38.12
C LYS A 498 -31.31 11.41 -38.28
N GLN A 499 -31.63 10.58 -39.28
CA GLN A 499 -32.96 10.06 -39.57
C GLN A 499 -33.28 8.68 -38.96
N SER A 500 -32.32 8.02 -38.28
CA SER A 500 -32.58 6.81 -37.49
C SER A 500 -31.86 6.86 -36.14
N THR A 501 -30.97 5.91 -35.81
CA THR A 501 -30.26 5.86 -34.52
C THR A 501 -28.94 6.64 -34.58
N LEU A 502 -28.61 7.35 -33.49
CA LEU A 502 -27.28 7.93 -33.27
C LEU A 502 -26.63 7.27 -32.05
N GLN A 503 -25.29 7.21 -32.04
CA GLN A 503 -24.50 6.59 -30.98
C GLN A 503 -23.30 7.47 -30.63
N ILE A 504 -22.99 7.63 -29.33
CA ILE A 504 -21.68 8.06 -28.86
C ILE A 504 -20.93 6.81 -28.39
N GLN A 505 -19.83 6.47 -29.05
CA GLN A 505 -18.86 5.50 -28.56
C GLN A 505 -17.82 6.25 -27.71
N ASP A 506 -17.63 5.83 -26.47
CA ASP A 506 -16.58 6.34 -25.58
C ASP A 506 -15.45 5.31 -25.44
N ASN A 507 -14.32 5.61 -26.08
CA ASN A 507 -13.13 4.75 -26.06
C ASN A 507 -12.35 4.79 -24.72
N ARG A 508 -12.71 5.63 -23.74
CA ARG A 508 -12.17 5.53 -22.36
C ARG A 508 -12.93 4.50 -21.54
N GLN A 509 -14.26 4.62 -21.46
CA GLN A 509 -15.09 3.72 -20.64
C GLN A 509 -15.48 2.40 -21.35
N GLN A 510 -15.15 2.24 -22.64
CA GLN A 510 -15.55 1.12 -23.51
C GLN A 510 -17.09 0.92 -23.53
N ARG A 511 -17.82 2.05 -23.49
CA ARG A 511 -19.28 2.14 -23.47
C ARG A 511 -19.79 2.77 -24.77
N ILE A 512 -20.95 2.30 -25.23
CA ILE A 512 -21.69 2.90 -26.34
C ILE A 512 -23.04 3.40 -25.81
N TYR A 513 -23.27 4.70 -25.98
CA TYR A 513 -24.49 5.41 -25.59
C TYR A 513 -25.39 5.58 -26.82
N HIS A 514 -26.62 5.04 -26.77
CA HIS A 514 -27.52 5.00 -27.92
C HIS A 514 -28.67 5.99 -27.77
N PHE A 515 -28.96 6.71 -28.85
CA PHE A 515 -29.95 7.79 -28.92
C PHE A 515 -30.87 7.53 -30.12
N GLU A 516 -32.01 6.87 -29.89
CA GLU A 516 -32.98 6.57 -30.95
C GLU A 516 -33.66 7.85 -31.51
N LEU A 517 -34.42 7.70 -32.60
CA LEU A 517 -35.14 8.80 -33.24
C LEU A 517 -36.24 9.37 -32.33
N SER A 518 -36.16 10.67 -32.07
CA SER A 518 -37.16 11.46 -31.34
C SER A 518 -38.04 12.28 -32.30
N PRO A 519 -39.32 12.58 -31.97
CA PRO A 519 -40.11 13.59 -32.67
C PRO A 519 -39.57 15.02 -32.54
N THR A 520 -38.65 15.27 -31.59
CA THR A 520 -37.97 16.56 -31.39
C THR A 520 -36.50 16.46 -31.80
N SER A 521 -35.86 17.61 -32.04
CA SER A 521 -34.40 17.67 -32.28
C SER A 521 -33.56 17.29 -31.05
N HIS A 522 -34.17 17.24 -29.87
CA HIS A 522 -33.58 16.70 -28.64
C HIS A 522 -33.81 15.19 -28.56
N ARG A 523 -32.74 14.41 -28.34
CA ARG A 523 -32.78 12.96 -28.12
C ARG A 523 -32.19 12.62 -26.76
N ARG A 524 -32.85 11.71 -26.04
CA ARG A 524 -32.37 11.21 -24.73
C ARG A 524 -31.57 9.92 -24.90
N LEU A 525 -30.72 9.61 -23.92
CA LEU A 525 -30.11 8.29 -23.78
C LEU A 525 -31.20 7.22 -23.67
N THR A 526 -31.18 6.23 -24.56
CA THR A 526 -32.19 5.14 -24.60
C THR A 526 -31.63 3.79 -24.19
N LYS A 527 -30.31 3.60 -24.33
CA LYS A 527 -29.61 2.36 -24.04
C LYS A 527 -28.12 2.64 -23.85
N ILE A 528 -27.49 2.02 -22.86
CA ILE A 528 -26.03 1.85 -22.77
C ILE A 528 -25.70 0.41 -23.14
N THR A 529 -24.61 0.18 -23.88
CA THR A 529 -24.03 -1.17 -24.05
C THR A 529 -22.52 -1.17 -23.80
N ASN A 530 -21.99 -2.27 -23.25
CA ASN A 530 -20.56 -2.59 -23.32
C ASN A 530 -20.21 -3.19 -24.70
N LEU A 531 -18.92 -3.48 -24.95
CA LEU A 531 -18.46 -4.10 -26.22
C LEU A 531 -19.01 -5.52 -26.42
N GLN A 532 -19.29 -6.23 -25.33
CA GLN A 532 -19.88 -7.57 -25.32
C GLN A 532 -21.37 -7.58 -25.70
N GLY A 533 -22.00 -6.40 -25.78
CA GLY A 533 -23.40 -6.22 -26.17
C GLY A 533 -24.41 -6.31 -25.02
N VAL A 534 -23.96 -6.47 -23.78
CA VAL A 534 -24.81 -6.41 -22.58
C VAL A 534 -25.37 -5.00 -22.45
N ALA A 535 -26.67 -4.88 -22.19
CA ALA A 535 -27.42 -3.64 -22.29
C ALA A 535 -28.14 -3.23 -20.99
N LEU A 536 -28.15 -1.92 -20.77
CA LEU A 536 -29.02 -1.22 -19.81
C LEU A 536 -29.93 -0.29 -20.61
N ARG A 537 -31.24 -0.51 -20.57
CA ARG A 537 -32.24 0.23 -21.36
C ARG A 537 -32.97 1.26 -20.51
N PHE A 538 -33.29 2.40 -21.11
CA PHE A 538 -33.87 3.58 -20.47
C PHE A 538 -35.24 3.84 -21.10
N HIS A 539 -36.30 3.73 -20.29
CA HIS A 539 -37.68 3.81 -20.75
C HIS A 539 -38.32 5.11 -20.24
N TYR A 540 -38.96 5.86 -21.14
CA TYR A 540 -39.53 7.17 -20.84
C TYR A 540 -41.06 7.15 -20.87
N ASN A 541 -41.70 7.92 -19.98
CA ASN A 541 -43.14 8.10 -19.94
C ASN A 541 -43.63 9.12 -20.99
N ASP A 542 -44.96 9.27 -21.12
CA ASP A 542 -45.58 10.22 -22.05
C ASP A 542 -45.12 11.68 -21.80
N GLU A 543 -44.81 12.04 -20.54
CA GLU A 543 -44.25 13.34 -20.13
C GLU A 543 -42.75 13.52 -20.45
N GLN A 544 -42.12 12.55 -21.13
CA GLN A 544 -40.70 12.53 -21.52
C GLN A 544 -39.71 12.52 -20.34
N GLN A 545 -40.14 11.96 -19.20
CA GLN A 545 -39.33 11.67 -18.01
C GLN A 545 -38.90 10.20 -18.01
N LEU A 546 -37.75 9.90 -17.39
CA LEU A 546 -37.22 8.53 -17.28
C LEU A 546 -38.05 7.74 -16.25
N ASP A 547 -38.84 6.77 -16.69
CA ASP A 547 -39.81 6.02 -15.88
C ASP A 547 -39.16 4.80 -15.20
N TYR A 548 -38.39 4.02 -15.98
CA TYR A 548 -37.62 2.89 -15.46
C TYR A 548 -36.38 2.56 -16.30
N LEU A 549 -35.45 1.84 -15.68
CA LEU A 549 -34.32 1.20 -16.35
C LEU A 549 -34.45 -0.32 -16.26
N LEU A 550 -34.09 -1.02 -17.34
CA LEU A 550 -34.09 -2.48 -17.42
C LEU A 550 -32.75 -3.00 -17.95
N ARG A 551 -32.05 -3.79 -17.13
CA ARG A 551 -30.83 -4.52 -17.52
C ARG A 551 -31.18 -5.91 -18.07
N ASP A 552 -30.27 -6.50 -18.86
CA ASP A 552 -30.49 -7.81 -19.53
C ASP A 552 -30.77 -9.00 -18.58
N ASP A 553 -30.30 -8.94 -17.33
CA ASP A 553 -30.62 -9.88 -16.25
C ASP A 553 -32.03 -9.71 -15.67
N SER A 554 -32.85 -8.84 -16.28
CA SER A 554 -34.16 -8.41 -15.80
C SER A 554 -34.15 -7.60 -14.49
N PHE A 555 -33.00 -7.06 -14.07
CA PHE A 555 -32.96 -6.12 -12.95
C PHE A 555 -33.67 -4.81 -13.33
N LEU A 556 -34.63 -4.39 -12.51
CA LEU A 556 -35.55 -3.28 -12.78
C LEU A 556 -35.43 -2.18 -11.73
N ILE A 557 -35.20 -0.95 -12.18
CA ILE A 557 -35.20 0.26 -11.33
C ILE A 557 -36.30 1.20 -11.80
N ARG A 558 -37.14 1.71 -10.89
CA ARG A 558 -38.19 2.70 -11.16
C ARG A 558 -37.86 4.06 -10.58
N LEU A 559 -38.30 5.12 -11.26
CA LEU A 559 -38.16 6.50 -10.82
C LEU A 559 -39.54 7.14 -10.65
N HIS A 560 -39.79 7.76 -9.50
CA HIS A 560 -41.12 8.26 -9.13
C HIS A 560 -41.12 9.78 -8.97
N TYR A 561 -41.93 10.46 -9.77
CA TYR A 561 -41.97 11.93 -9.86
C TYR A 561 -43.24 12.54 -9.27
N GLN A 562 -43.12 13.76 -8.74
CA GLN A 562 -44.24 14.62 -8.38
C GLN A 562 -43.93 16.05 -8.86
N HIS A 563 -44.86 16.71 -9.54
CA HIS A 563 -44.64 18.06 -10.15
C HIS A 563 -43.37 18.15 -11.03
N HIS A 564 -43.05 17.06 -11.74
CA HIS A 564 -41.81 16.83 -12.51
C HIS A 564 -40.49 16.83 -11.71
N GLN A 565 -40.53 16.78 -10.38
CA GLN A 565 -39.37 16.59 -9.49
C GLN A 565 -39.26 15.11 -9.09
N LEU A 566 -38.04 14.56 -9.05
CA LEU A 566 -37.80 13.17 -8.66
C LEU A 566 -38.00 13.03 -7.15
N THR A 567 -38.98 12.25 -6.70
CA THR A 567 -39.22 12.06 -5.26
C THR A 567 -38.48 10.85 -4.70
N HIS A 568 -38.33 9.78 -5.50
CA HIS A 568 -37.60 8.59 -5.10
C HIS A 568 -37.23 7.67 -6.27
N ILE A 569 -36.28 6.78 -6.02
CA ILE A 569 -35.89 5.66 -6.87
C ILE A 569 -36.01 4.36 -6.05
N ASP A 570 -36.70 3.37 -6.60
CA ASP A 570 -36.89 2.02 -6.04
C ASP A 570 -36.34 0.97 -7.01
N TYR A 571 -35.87 -0.18 -6.50
CA TYR A 571 -35.71 -1.39 -7.33
C TYR A 571 -36.82 -2.40 -7.09
N GLU A 572 -37.05 -3.29 -8.06
CA GLU A 572 -37.94 -4.44 -7.95
C GLU A 572 -37.21 -5.72 -8.37
N HIS A 573 -37.09 -6.71 -7.47
CA HIS A 573 -36.61 -8.06 -7.80
C HIS A 573 -37.35 -9.13 -6.98
N ALA A 574 -37.69 -10.27 -7.59
CA ALA A 574 -38.32 -11.43 -6.93
C ALA A 574 -39.50 -11.12 -5.96
N GLN A 575 -40.36 -10.15 -6.29
CA GLN A 575 -41.47 -9.62 -5.47
C GLN A 575 -41.06 -8.80 -4.23
N GLN A 576 -39.77 -8.55 -4.04
CA GLN A 576 -39.25 -7.56 -3.09
C GLN A 576 -39.03 -6.22 -3.78
N SER A 577 -39.12 -5.13 -3.01
CA SER A 577 -38.79 -3.78 -3.47
C SER A 577 -38.16 -3.00 -2.33
N GLN A 578 -37.20 -2.14 -2.67
CA GLN A 578 -36.36 -1.42 -1.73
C GLN A 578 -36.07 -0.02 -2.24
N ARG A 579 -36.13 0.94 -1.32
CA ARG A 579 -35.73 2.34 -1.54
C ARG A 579 -34.24 2.42 -1.77
N LEU A 580 -33.84 2.90 -2.96
CA LEU A 580 -32.45 3.22 -3.26
C LEU A 580 -32.15 4.70 -3.00
N VAL A 581 -33.09 5.59 -3.35
CA VAL A 581 -32.89 7.05 -3.25
C VAL A 581 -34.18 7.74 -2.84
N SER A 582 -34.13 8.68 -1.91
CA SER A 582 -35.22 9.62 -1.58
C SER A 582 -34.74 11.06 -1.69
N CYS A 583 -35.55 11.92 -2.31
CA CYS A 583 -35.17 13.30 -2.66
C CYS A 583 -36.21 14.31 -2.19
N GLN A 584 -35.75 15.48 -1.70
CA GLN A 584 -36.59 16.63 -1.39
C GLN A 584 -36.04 17.91 -2.02
N TYR A 585 -36.92 18.89 -2.21
CA TYR A 585 -36.62 20.14 -2.91
C TYR A 585 -37.02 21.37 -2.10
N ASP A 586 -36.27 22.45 -2.27
CA ASP A 586 -36.61 23.75 -1.72
C ASP A 586 -37.75 24.43 -2.51
N HIS A 587 -38.20 25.58 -1.99
CA HIS A 587 -39.24 26.40 -2.60
C HIS A 587 -38.87 27.08 -3.94
N HIS A 588 -37.61 26.98 -4.40
CA HIS A 588 -37.16 27.40 -5.73
C HIS A 588 -37.07 26.22 -6.70
N GLY A 589 -37.03 24.99 -6.20
CA GLY A 589 -36.94 23.75 -6.97
C GLY A 589 -35.53 23.16 -7.06
N TYR A 590 -34.61 23.55 -6.17
CA TYR A 590 -33.28 22.93 -6.03
C TYR A 590 -33.30 21.79 -5.00
N LEU A 591 -32.46 20.76 -5.21
CA LEU A 591 -32.44 19.52 -4.42
C LEU A 591 -31.87 19.75 -3.00
N SER A 592 -32.74 20.04 -2.04
CA SER A 592 -32.36 20.38 -0.66
C SER A 592 -31.98 19.17 0.19
N GLU A 593 -32.42 17.97 -0.17
CA GLU A 593 -32.10 16.72 0.54
C GLU A 593 -32.01 15.55 -0.44
N CYS A 594 -31.02 14.68 -0.26
CA CYS A 594 -30.87 13.44 -0.99
C CYS A 594 -30.38 12.34 -0.02
N ASP A 595 -31.23 11.36 0.26
CA ASP A 595 -30.93 10.14 1.01
C ASP A 595 -30.62 9.02 0.01
N ALA A 596 -29.41 8.48 0.02
CA ALA A 596 -28.98 7.36 -0.82
C ALA A 596 -28.60 6.14 0.04
N PHE A 597 -29.45 5.12 -0.01
CA PHE A 597 -29.35 3.85 0.73
C PHE A 597 -28.11 3.00 0.38
N GLN A 598 -27.35 3.38 -0.65
CA GLN A 598 -26.05 2.79 -0.97
C GLN A 598 -24.84 3.71 -0.70
N GLN A 599 -25.02 5.03 -0.54
CA GLN A 599 -23.91 6.01 -0.58
C GLN A 599 -23.87 6.99 0.61
N ASN A 600 -24.63 8.10 0.59
CA ASN A 600 -24.63 9.14 1.63
C ASN A 600 -26.06 9.70 1.84
N HIS A 601 -26.32 10.36 2.98
CA HIS A 601 -27.54 11.18 3.18
C HIS A 601 -27.13 12.64 3.42
N LEU A 602 -27.45 13.52 2.46
CA LEU A 602 -26.91 14.88 2.38
C LEU A 602 -28.01 15.94 2.26
N TRP A 603 -27.87 17.01 3.05
CA TRP A 603 -28.66 18.24 2.92
C TRP A 603 -27.84 19.34 2.27
N HIS A 604 -28.52 20.21 1.51
CA HIS A 604 -27.92 21.32 0.78
C HIS A 604 -28.79 22.58 0.92
N THR A 605 -28.19 23.76 1.03
CA THR A 605 -28.91 25.06 0.99
C THR A 605 -28.48 25.87 -0.22
N TYR A 606 -29.38 26.69 -0.77
CA TYR A 606 -29.12 27.45 -2.00
C TYR A 606 -29.48 28.94 -1.89
N THR A 607 -28.83 29.75 -2.72
CA THR A 607 -29.34 31.07 -3.13
C THR A 607 -30.54 30.91 -4.09
N ALA A 608 -31.29 31.99 -4.32
CA ALA A 608 -32.35 32.02 -5.34
C ALA A 608 -31.83 31.83 -6.79
N GLN A 609 -30.51 31.90 -7.00
CA GLN A 609 -29.81 31.64 -8.25
C GLN A 609 -29.33 30.17 -8.36
N GLY A 610 -29.53 29.35 -7.32
CA GLY A 610 -29.09 27.97 -7.27
C GLY A 610 -27.61 27.78 -6.93
N TRP A 611 -26.96 28.74 -6.27
CA TRP A 611 -25.60 28.61 -5.73
C TRP A 611 -25.65 27.92 -4.36
N MET A 612 -24.93 26.82 -4.17
CA MET A 612 -24.99 25.98 -2.96
C MET A 612 -24.26 26.65 -1.79
N THR A 613 -24.99 27.31 -0.89
CA THR A 613 -24.39 28.07 0.22
C THR A 613 -23.93 27.19 1.38
N SER A 614 -24.44 25.97 1.51
CA SER A 614 -23.90 24.96 2.42
C SER A 614 -24.27 23.55 1.99
N TRP A 615 -23.50 22.56 2.44
CA TRP A 615 -23.88 21.15 2.49
C TRP A 615 -23.53 20.55 3.85
N ARG A 616 -24.23 19.47 4.24
CA ARG A 616 -23.96 18.71 5.47
C ARG A 616 -24.40 17.25 5.40
N ASP A 617 -23.80 16.42 6.24
CA ASP A 617 -24.12 15.01 6.47
C ASP A 617 -25.15 14.79 7.60
N THR A 618 -25.31 13.54 8.08
CA THR A 618 -26.20 13.18 9.21
C THR A 618 -25.58 13.37 10.60
N ASP A 619 -24.28 13.66 10.69
CA ASP A 619 -23.51 13.71 11.93
C ASP A 619 -22.93 15.13 12.17
N GLN A 620 -21.64 15.32 11.90
CA GLN A 620 -20.86 16.49 12.31
C GLN A 620 -20.25 17.26 11.15
N THR A 621 -20.37 16.78 9.90
CA THR A 621 -19.77 17.45 8.75
C THR A 621 -20.73 18.49 8.19
N ALA A 622 -20.30 19.75 8.23
CA ALA A 622 -20.99 20.85 7.58
C ALA A 622 -19.97 21.81 6.96
N LEU A 623 -20.17 22.17 5.70
CA LEU A 623 -19.36 23.15 4.98
C LEU A 623 -20.25 24.25 4.41
N SER A 624 -19.83 25.49 4.57
CA SER A 624 -20.43 26.70 4.00
C SER A 624 -19.56 27.24 2.86
N ILE A 625 -20.20 27.77 1.82
CA ILE A 625 -19.54 28.26 0.61
C ILE A 625 -20.01 29.68 0.28
N ASP A 626 -19.06 30.61 0.20
CA ASP A 626 -19.27 32.01 -0.16
C ASP A 626 -18.92 32.25 -1.63
N TYR A 627 -19.70 33.11 -2.30
CA TYR A 627 -19.61 33.37 -3.74
C TYR A 627 -19.41 34.86 -4.09
N ASP A 628 -18.75 35.13 -5.22
CA ASP A 628 -18.81 36.43 -5.88
C ASP A 628 -20.15 36.66 -6.62
N ASN A 629 -20.30 37.82 -7.26
CA ASN A 629 -21.53 38.17 -7.98
C ASN A 629 -21.71 37.43 -9.33
N GLN A 630 -20.78 36.57 -9.73
CA GLN A 630 -20.87 35.69 -10.90
C GLN A 630 -21.18 34.24 -10.50
N GLY A 631 -21.16 33.90 -9.21
CA GLY A 631 -21.34 32.54 -8.71
C GLY A 631 -20.04 31.74 -8.62
N ARG A 632 -18.89 32.42 -8.61
CA ARG A 632 -17.58 31.82 -8.37
C ARG A 632 -17.30 31.73 -6.87
N VAL A 633 -16.83 30.58 -6.39
CA VAL A 633 -16.48 30.40 -4.97
C VAL A 633 -15.34 31.35 -4.61
N ILE A 634 -15.49 32.14 -3.54
CA ILE A 634 -14.42 32.99 -3.01
C ILE A 634 -13.86 32.48 -1.69
N GLN A 635 -14.63 31.70 -0.94
CA GLN A 635 -14.23 31.08 0.31
C GLN A 635 -15.08 29.83 0.60
N THR A 636 -14.45 28.81 1.17
CA THR A 636 -15.13 27.71 1.89
C THR A 636 -14.82 27.85 3.38
N HIS A 637 -15.73 27.39 4.25
CA HIS A 637 -15.49 27.38 5.70
C HIS A 637 -16.37 26.36 6.44
N SER A 638 -15.86 25.83 7.55
CA SER A 638 -16.65 25.02 8.50
C SER A 638 -16.46 25.52 9.93
N ASP A 639 -17.48 25.33 10.78
CA ASP A 639 -17.37 25.63 12.22
C ASP A 639 -16.31 24.77 12.94
N SER A 640 -15.91 23.66 12.32
CA SER A 640 -14.82 22.78 12.80
C SER A 640 -13.40 23.33 12.55
N GLY A 641 -13.26 24.31 11.64
CA GLY A 641 -11.98 24.85 11.20
C GLY A 641 -11.32 24.10 10.04
N TYR A 642 -11.82 22.94 9.63
CA TYR A 642 -11.36 22.22 8.44
C TYR A 642 -11.86 22.86 7.13
N TRP A 643 -11.07 22.75 6.06
CA TRP A 643 -11.39 23.23 4.70
C TRP A 643 -11.78 24.71 4.59
N CYS A 644 -11.09 25.55 5.38
CA CYS A 644 -11.26 27.01 5.41
C CYS A 644 -10.49 27.73 4.28
N ASP A 645 -10.71 27.32 3.03
CA ASP A 645 -9.93 27.74 1.86
C ASP A 645 -10.46 29.06 1.25
N ARG A 646 -9.60 29.77 0.51
CA ARG A 646 -9.93 31.06 -0.14
C ARG A 646 -9.41 31.15 -1.57
N PHE A 647 -10.16 31.85 -2.41
CA PHE A 647 -9.99 31.87 -3.86
C PHE A 647 -10.00 33.31 -4.37
N PHE A 648 -9.05 33.66 -5.23
CA PHE A 648 -8.87 35.00 -5.78
C PHE A 648 -8.67 34.93 -7.29
N TYR A 649 -9.49 35.67 -8.04
CA TYR A 649 -9.52 35.66 -9.50
C TYR A 649 -8.96 36.97 -10.08
N ASP A 650 -8.06 36.86 -11.06
CA ASP A 650 -7.62 38.00 -11.89
C ASP A 650 -7.84 37.68 -13.37
N ASP A 651 -9.05 37.96 -13.83
CA ASP A 651 -9.50 37.80 -15.22
C ASP A 651 -8.77 38.74 -16.21
N THR A 652 -8.01 39.72 -15.71
CA THR A 652 -7.25 40.67 -16.55
C THR A 652 -5.83 40.16 -16.84
N LEU A 653 -5.22 39.45 -15.89
CA LEU A 653 -3.90 38.83 -16.04
C LEU A 653 -3.96 37.33 -16.38
N LEU A 654 -5.13 36.70 -16.27
CA LEU A 654 -5.35 35.25 -16.31
C LEU A 654 -4.52 34.53 -15.23
N ILE A 655 -4.58 35.04 -13.99
CA ILE A 655 -3.85 34.53 -12.83
C ILE A 655 -4.81 34.37 -11.64
N ASN A 656 -5.08 33.13 -11.25
CA ASN A 656 -5.89 32.85 -10.07
C ASN A 656 -5.02 32.34 -8.92
N THR A 657 -5.35 32.74 -7.69
CA THR A 657 -4.64 32.35 -6.47
C THR A 657 -5.59 31.57 -5.57
N TYR A 658 -5.17 30.36 -5.18
CA TYR A 658 -5.80 29.55 -4.16
C TYR A 658 -4.98 29.65 -2.88
N VAL A 659 -5.66 29.74 -1.73
CA VAL A 659 -5.04 29.80 -0.41
C VAL A 659 -5.73 28.78 0.47
N ASP A 660 -5.02 27.71 0.79
CA ASP A 660 -5.56 26.63 1.60
C ASP A 660 -5.75 27.02 3.08
N GLY A 661 -6.49 26.22 3.83
CA GLY A 661 -6.81 26.41 5.25
C GLY A 661 -5.60 26.46 6.21
N GLU A 662 -4.41 25.96 5.85
CA GLU A 662 -3.18 26.16 6.64
C GLU A 662 -2.36 27.39 6.13
N GLY A 663 -2.82 28.07 5.07
CA GLY A 663 -2.21 29.27 4.49
C GLY A 663 -1.29 29.02 3.29
N GLY A 664 -1.30 27.81 2.71
CA GLY A 664 -0.53 27.47 1.52
C GLY A 664 -1.02 28.22 0.28
N HIS A 665 -0.17 29.07 -0.31
CA HIS A 665 -0.49 29.91 -1.46
C HIS A 665 -0.13 29.24 -2.80
N PHE A 666 -1.13 28.75 -3.55
CA PHE A 666 -0.94 28.25 -4.91
C PHE A 666 -1.33 29.33 -5.93
N ARG A 667 -0.62 29.42 -7.07
CA ARG A 667 -0.98 30.32 -8.19
C ARG A 667 -1.05 29.59 -9.51
N TYR A 668 -2.11 29.86 -10.26
CA TYR A 668 -2.40 29.21 -11.53
C TYR A 668 -2.52 30.26 -12.63
N TYR A 669 -1.76 30.06 -13.70
CA TYR A 669 -1.73 30.90 -14.89
C TYR A 669 -2.33 30.11 -16.03
N TYR A 670 -3.35 30.66 -16.69
CA TYR A 670 -4.11 29.98 -17.75
C TYR A 670 -4.13 30.78 -19.05
N ASN A 671 -4.48 30.12 -20.15
CA ASN A 671 -4.68 30.76 -21.46
C ASN A 671 -6.15 31.13 -21.72
N GLU A 672 -6.42 31.74 -22.87
CA GLU A 672 -7.78 32.12 -23.30
C GLU A 672 -8.73 30.91 -23.45
N ASP A 673 -8.20 29.70 -23.68
CA ASP A 673 -8.93 28.42 -23.70
C ASP A 673 -9.20 27.82 -22.30
N GLN A 674 -8.88 28.54 -21.21
CA GLN A 674 -9.01 28.10 -19.81
C GLN A 674 -8.13 26.90 -19.41
N LEU A 675 -7.06 26.64 -20.17
CA LEU A 675 -6.06 25.60 -19.87
C LEU A 675 -4.91 26.19 -19.04
N ILE A 676 -4.57 25.52 -17.92
CA ILE A 676 -3.46 25.95 -17.06
C ILE A 676 -2.13 25.71 -17.79
N VAL A 677 -1.38 26.80 -18.04
CA VAL A 677 -0.07 26.77 -18.70
C VAL A 677 1.10 26.86 -17.71
N ARG A 678 0.84 27.28 -16.47
CA ARG A 678 1.85 27.37 -15.40
C ARG A 678 1.20 27.34 -14.02
N THR A 679 1.81 26.60 -13.10
CA THR A 679 1.44 26.53 -11.69
C THR A 679 2.63 26.94 -10.83
N LEU A 680 2.38 27.64 -9.72
CA LEU A 680 3.32 27.83 -8.61
C LEU A 680 2.72 27.22 -7.34
N ASP A 681 3.54 26.48 -6.59
CA ASP A 681 3.17 25.94 -5.27
C ASP A 681 3.49 26.93 -4.12
N PRO A 682 3.13 26.59 -2.85
CA PRO A 682 3.35 27.46 -1.69
C PRO A 682 4.80 27.71 -1.27
N LEU A 683 5.76 26.91 -1.76
CA LEU A 683 7.19 27.17 -1.58
C LEU A 683 7.71 28.09 -2.69
N GLY A 684 7.14 27.95 -3.88
CA GLY A 684 7.50 28.70 -5.09
C GLY A 684 7.83 27.80 -6.28
N ARG A 685 7.63 26.48 -6.17
CA ARG A 685 7.97 25.52 -7.23
C ARG A 685 7.16 25.78 -8.48
N GLU A 686 7.83 25.88 -9.63
CA GLU A 686 7.20 26.07 -10.92
C GLU A 686 6.92 24.74 -11.63
N THR A 687 5.71 24.59 -12.16
CA THR A 687 5.40 23.62 -13.22
C THR A 687 4.87 24.37 -14.42
N ARG A 688 5.29 24.00 -15.63
CA ARG A 688 4.85 24.60 -16.90
C ARG A 688 4.25 23.53 -17.80
N THR A 689 3.13 23.84 -18.42
CA THR A 689 2.36 22.89 -19.23
C THR A 689 2.12 23.48 -20.61
N GLN A 690 2.40 22.69 -21.65
CA GLN A 690 2.13 23.06 -23.04
C GLN A 690 0.96 22.24 -23.56
N TRP A 691 0.04 22.91 -24.26
CA TRP A 691 -1.17 22.31 -24.81
C TRP A 691 -1.20 22.41 -26.33
N ARG A 692 -1.88 21.46 -26.96
CA ARG A 692 -2.27 21.52 -28.38
C ARG A 692 -3.62 20.82 -28.50
N ASP A 693 -4.58 21.46 -29.15
CA ASP A 693 -5.91 20.88 -29.42
C ASP A 693 -6.55 20.26 -28.14
N PHE A 694 -6.47 21.00 -27.03
CA PHE A 694 -6.93 20.61 -25.68
C PHE A 694 -6.23 19.39 -25.04
N GLN A 695 -5.14 18.90 -25.64
CA GLN A 695 -4.30 17.82 -25.10
C GLN A 695 -2.99 18.35 -24.49
N LYS A 696 -2.57 17.81 -23.34
CA LYS A 696 -1.28 18.16 -22.70
C LYS A 696 -0.14 17.54 -23.48
N ILE A 697 0.65 18.32 -24.23
CA ILE A 697 1.76 17.81 -25.08
C ILE A 697 3.13 17.82 -24.39
N SER A 698 3.33 18.68 -23.38
CA SER A 698 4.54 18.63 -22.54
C SER A 698 4.31 19.26 -21.17
N GLU A 699 5.17 18.87 -20.23
CA GLU A 699 5.12 19.29 -18.84
C GLU A 699 6.56 19.40 -18.32
N THR A 700 6.98 20.61 -17.98
CA THR A 700 8.31 20.92 -17.47
C THR A 700 8.21 21.25 -15.99
N ASN A 701 8.98 20.52 -15.16
CA ASN A 701 9.07 20.77 -13.73
C ASN A 701 10.12 21.86 -13.41
N ASP A 702 10.23 22.17 -12.13
CA ASP A 702 11.03 23.28 -11.61
C ASP A 702 12.56 23.10 -11.74
N MET A 703 13.03 21.86 -11.99
CA MET A 703 14.43 21.58 -12.35
C MET A 703 14.72 21.87 -13.83
N GLY A 704 13.68 22.07 -14.65
CA GLY A 704 13.76 22.12 -16.12
C GLY A 704 13.70 20.74 -16.80
N GLU A 705 13.54 19.67 -16.03
CA GLU A 705 13.25 18.33 -16.56
C GLU A 705 11.86 18.35 -17.21
N THR A 706 11.72 17.74 -18.40
CA THR A 706 10.48 17.83 -19.19
C THR A 706 10.00 16.44 -19.61
N THR A 707 8.71 16.19 -19.37
CA THR A 707 7.98 15.03 -19.90
C THR A 707 7.21 15.46 -21.14
N HIS A 708 7.25 14.67 -22.22
CA HIS A 708 6.45 14.90 -23.43
C HIS A 708 5.43 13.80 -23.65
N TYR A 709 4.26 14.16 -24.19
CA TYR A 709 3.15 13.24 -24.41
C TYR A 709 2.74 13.26 -25.90
N THR A 710 2.40 12.09 -26.44
CA THR A 710 1.71 11.96 -27.72
C THR A 710 0.46 11.11 -27.56
N TYR A 711 -0.54 11.36 -28.40
CA TYR A 711 -1.87 10.76 -28.28
C TYR A 711 -2.24 9.96 -29.53
N HIS A 712 -3.02 8.91 -29.33
CA HIS A 712 -3.78 8.25 -30.38
C HIS A 712 -4.82 9.25 -30.94
N PRO A 713 -5.30 9.13 -32.20
CA PRO A 713 -6.37 9.99 -32.71
C PRO A 713 -7.65 10.00 -31.85
N ASP A 714 -7.84 8.97 -31.03
CA ASP A 714 -8.93 8.83 -30.06
C ASP A 714 -8.68 9.54 -28.72
N GLY A 715 -7.60 10.33 -28.59
CA GLY A 715 -7.28 11.08 -27.38
C GLY A 715 -6.74 10.26 -26.20
N LEU A 716 -6.56 8.94 -26.38
CA LEU A 716 -5.81 8.08 -25.46
C LEU A 716 -4.31 8.37 -25.57
N ILE A 717 -3.54 8.22 -24.48
CA ILE A 717 -2.08 8.43 -24.50
C ILE A 717 -1.43 7.32 -25.35
N ALA A 718 -0.67 7.68 -26.39
CA ALA A 718 0.08 6.73 -27.20
C ALA A 718 1.54 6.59 -26.75
N GLN A 719 2.21 7.69 -26.37
CA GLN A 719 3.59 7.64 -25.84
C GLN A 719 3.82 8.72 -24.78
N ILE A 720 4.66 8.39 -23.80
CA ILE A 720 5.18 9.32 -22.79
C ILE A 720 6.69 9.27 -22.86
N TYR A 721 7.35 10.38 -23.18
CA TYR A 721 8.81 10.51 -23.14
C TYR A 721 9.20 11.11 -21.79
N LEU A 722 9.99 10.37 -21.01
CA LEU A 722 10.48 10.77 -19.69
C LEU A 722 11.67 11.75 -19.82
N PRO A 723 12.01 12.51 -18.76
CA PRO A 723 13.11 13.48 -18.79
C PRO A 723 14.50 12.90 -19.11
N ASP A 724 14.69 11.60 -18.94
CA ASP A 724 15.92 10.87 -19.30
C ASP A 724 15.93 10.33 -20.75
N ASN A 725 14.90 10.63 -21.54
CA ASN A 725 14.63 10.19 -22.91
C ASN A 725 14.18 8.72 -23.05
N ARG A 726 13.99 7.96 -21.96
CA ARG A 726 13.22 6.70 -22.04
C ARG A 726 11.76 7.01 -22.36
N LYS A 727 11.02 6.01 -22.87
CA LYS A 727 9.61 6.19 -23.24
C LYS A 727 8.72 5.06 -22.74
N VAL A 728 7.53 5.43 -22.29
CA VAL A 728 6.38 4.52 -22.18
C VAL A 728 5.64 4.55 -23.52
N GLY A 729 5.13 3.41 -23.97
CA GLY A 729 4.30 3.31 -25.18
C GLY A 729 3.04 2.49 -24.95
N TYR A 730 1.98 2.88 -25.65
CA TYR A 730 0.68 2.23 -25.67
C TYR A 730 0.14 2.20 -27.10
N GLU A 731 -0.32 1.04 -27.56
CA GLU A 731 -0.97 0.87 -28.86
C GLU A 731 -2.37 0.28 -28.61
N TYR A 732 -3.37 0.69 -29.41
CA TYR A 732 -4.78 0.39 -29.19
C TYR A 732 -5.45 -0.13 -30.47
N ASN A 733 -6.55 -0.88 -30.32
CA ASN A 733 -7.46 -1.20 -31.42
C ASN A 733 -8.50 -0.09 -31.66
N GLU A 734 -9.34 -0.23 -32.69
CA GLU A 734 -10.38 0.76 -33.04
C GLU A 734 -11.46 0.96 -31.95
N ASN A 735 -11.56 0.03 -30.99
CA ASN A 735 -12.47 0.10 -29.84
C ASN A 735 -11.81 0.81 -28.62
N GLY A 736 -10.58 1.30 -28.75
CA GLY A 736 -9.83 1.94 -27.66
C GLY A 736 -9.18 0.96 -26.67
N GLN A 737 -9.18 -0.34 -26.97
CA GLN A 737 -8.61 -1.35 -26.07
C GLN A 737 -7.10 -1.47 -26.29
N LEU A 738 -6.33 -1.50 -25.20
CA LEU A 738 -4.87 -1.58 -25.21
C LEU A 738 -4.40 -2.93 -25.79
N THR A 739 -3.86 -2.94 -27.01
CA THR A 739 -3.31 -4.13 -27.67
C THR A 739 -1.82 -4.32 -27.41
N ARG A 740 -1.11 -3.26 -26.98
CA ARG A 740 0.31 -3.36 -26.64
C ARG A 740 0.74 -2.33 -25.61
N TYR A 741 1.47 -2.78 -24.59
CA TYR A 741 2.19 -1.93 -23.65
C TYR A 741 3.71 -2.03 -23.89
N ILE A 742 4.41 -0.90 -23.77
CA ILE A 742 5.87 -0.80 -23.88
C ILE A 742 6.39 -0.05 -22.66
N ALA A 743 7.17 -0.71 -21.82
CA ALA A 743 7.74 -0.11 -20.61
C ALA A 743 8.93 0.83 -20.93
N PRO A 744 9.33 1.72 -19.99
CA PRO A 744 10.53 2.58 -20.12
C PRO A 744 11.83 1.85 -20.46
N THR A 745 11.90 0.56 -20.13
CA THR A 745 13.00 -0.37 -20.39
C THR A 745 13.08 -0.84 -21.84
N GLY A 746 11.96 -0.78 -22.57
CA GLY A 746 11.80 -1.38 -23.90
C GLY A 746 11.04 -2.73 -23.89
N ASP A 747 10.74 -3.29 -22.72
CA ASP A 747 9.93 -4.51 -22.56
C ASP A 747 8.53 -4.34 -23.16
N VAL A 748 8.00 -5.40 -23.77
CA VAL A 748 6.75 -5.39 -24.56
C VAL A 748 5.76 -6.44 -24.07
N TRP A 749 4.55 -6.00 -23.73
CA TRP A 749 3.39 -6.89 -23.53
C TRP A 749 2.44 -6.71 -24.71
N GLN A 750 1.98 -7.81 -25.32
CA GLN A 750 0.92 -7.82 -26.33
C GLN A 750 -0.36 -8.40 -25.72
N LEU A 751 -1.51 -7.81 -26.06
CA LEU A 751 -2.83 -8.17 -25.57
C LEU A 751 -3.77 -8.42 -26.77
N ASP A 752 -4.26 -9.65 -26.93
CA ASP A 752 -5.15 -10.03 -28.04
C ASP A 752 -6.61 -10.15 -27.57
N TYR A 753 -7.55 -9.65 -28.36
CA TYR A 753 -8.98 -9.61 -28.03
C TYR A 753 -9.84 -10.39 -29.03
N ASP A 754 -10.97 -10.95 -28.56
CA ASP A 754 -12.00 -11.51 -29.46
C ASP A 754 -12.83 -10.42 -30.15
N VAL A 755 -13.72 -10.85 -31.06
CA VAL A 755 -14.62 -9.95 -31.81
C VAL A 755 -15.71 -9.27 -30.95
N ARG A 756 -15.77 -9.55 -29.64
CA ARG A 756 -16.66 -8.90 -28.65
C ARG A 756 -15.88 -8.02 -27.66
N GLY A 757 -14.56 -7.89 -27.83
CA GLY A 757 -13.68 -7.13 -26.95
C GLY A 757 -13.25 -7.85 -25.67
N ASN A 758 -13.38 -9.18 -25.58
CA ASN A 758 -12.86 -9.97 -24.44
C ASN A 758 -11.36 -10.23 -24.62
N LEU A 759 -10.56 -10.09 -23.55
CA LEU A 759 -9.10 -10.29 -23.57
C LEU A 759 -8.74 -11.78 -23.65
N THR A 760 -8.44 -12.31 -24.84
CA THR A 760 -8.21 -13.74 -25.08
C THR A 760 -6.79 -14.23 -24.77
N THR A 761 -5.77 -13.41 -25.04
CA THR A 761 -4.37 -13.74 -24.75
C THR A 761 -3.65 -12.52 -24.19
N VAL A 762 -2.60 -12.77 -23.40
CA VAL A 762 -1.52 -11.81 -23.22
C VAL A 762 -0.18 -12.51 -23.37
N THR A 763 0.68 -11.93 -24.19
CA THR A 763 2.07 -12.35 -24.38
C THR A 763 2.99 -11.41 -23.63
N THR A 764 3.77 -11.96 -22.72
CA THR A 764 4.82 -11.27 -21.95
C THR A 764 6.04 -10.91 -22.82
N PRO A 765 6.94 -10.01 -22.39
CA PRO A 765 8.19 -9.71 -23.08
C PRO A 765 9.05 -10.97 -23.36
N GLN A 766 8.95 -11.95 -22.48
CA GLN A 766 9.65 -13.24 -22.53
C GLN A 766 8.97 -14.27 -23.46
N GLY A 767 7.84 -13.92 -24.10
CA GLY A 767 7.10 -14.82 -25.00
C GLY A 767 6.20 -15.84 -24.28
N LEU A 768 6.11 -15.81 -22.95
CA LEU A 768 5.16 -16.60 -22.19
C LEU A 768 3.73 -16.06 -22.42
N VAL A 769 2.78 -16.95 -22.72
CA VAL A 769 1.41 -16.59 -23.08
C VAL A 769 0.42 -17.06 -22.01
N GLN A 770 -0.30 -16.13 -21.39
CA GLN A 770 -1.49 -16.42 -20.60
C GLN A 770 -2.72 -16.35 -21.51
N THR A 771 -3.70 -17.24 -21.32
CA THR A 771 -4.92 -17.28 -22.15
C THR A 771 -6.19 -17.35 -21.31
N TYR A 772 -7.30 -16.90 -21.90
CA TYR A 772 -8.58 -16.75 -21.23
C TYR A 772 -9.73 -17.23 -22.12
N GLU A 773 -10.71 -17.92 -21.51
CA GLU A 773 -11.95 -18.35 -22.15
C GLU A 773 -13.14 -17.62 -21.54
N TYR A 774 -14.13 -17.21 -22.35
CA TYR A 774 -15.29 -16.44 -21.90
C TYR A 774 -16.63 -17.07 -22.32
N SER A 775 -17.69 -16.75 -21.57
CA SER A 775 -19.06 -17.06 -21.94
C SER A 775 -19.54 -16.18 -23.11
N GLN A 776 -20.70 -16.51 -23.67
CA GLN A 776 -21.32 -15.67 -24.70
C GLN A 776 -21.72 -14.26 -24.20
N HIS A 777 -21.76 -14.04 -22.89
CA HIS A 777 -22.12 -12.77 -22.24
C HIS A 777 -20.89 -11.95 -21.78
N GLY A 778 -19.68 -12.53 -21.83
CA GLY A 778 -18.45 -11.88 -21.37
C GLY A 778 -17.99 -12.29 -19.96
N GLU A 779 -18.59 -13.31 -19.34
CA GLU A 779 -18.12 -13.86 -18.06
C GLU A 779 -16.83 -14.67 -18.30
N LEU A 780 -15.81 -14.50 -17.46
CA LEU A 780 -14.55 -15.25 -17.57
C LEU A 780 -14.77 -16.70 -17.14
N LEU A 781 -14.75 -17.66 -18.06
CA LEU A 781 -14.94 -19.09 -17.75
C LEU A 781 -13.65 -19.81 -17.35
N LYS A 782 -12.51 -19.43 -17.95
CA LYS A 782 -11.18 -19.91 -17.55
C LYS A 782 -10.11 -18.84 -17.64
N SER A 783 -9.12 -18.89 -16.76
CA SER A 783 -7.77 -18.37 -17.02
C SER A 783 -6.77 -19.53 -17.04
N ILE A 784 -5.81 -19.51 -17.95
CA ILE A 784 -4.82 -20.56 -18.16
C ILE A 784 -3.44 -19.91 -18.23
N ALA A 785 -2.58 -20.21 -17.25
CA ALA A 785 -1.22 -19.71 -17.16
C ALA A 785 -0.28 -20.37 -18.20
N PRO A 786 0.90 -19.79 -18.48
CA PRO A 786 1.84 -20.31 -19.49
C PRO A 786 2.31 -21.76 -19.26
N ASN A 787 2.30 -22.23 -18.00
CA ASN A 787 2.64 -23.60 -17.61
C ASN A 787 1.46 -24.61 -17.76
N GLY A 788 0.29 -24.15 -18.22
CA GLY A 788 -0.92 -24.97 -18.36
C GLY A 788 -1.78 -25.11 -17.09
N ALA A 789 -1.37 -24.51 -15.97
CA ALA A 789 -2.22 -24.40 -14.78
C ALA A 789 -3.46 -23.56 -15.11
N GLN A 790 -4.64 -24.03 -14.72
CA GLN A 790 -5.91 -23.38 -15.07
C GLN A 790 -6.82 -23.14 -13.86
N TRP A 791 -7.46 -21.99 -13.87
CA TRP A 791 -8.56 -21.64 -12.97
C TRP A 791 -9.85 -21.68 -13.78
N GLN A 792 -10.90 -22.26 -13.20
CA GLN A 792 -12.23 -22.36 -13.81
C GLN A 792 -13.26 -21.64 -12.95
N TYR A 793 -14.25 -21.01 -13.58
CA TYR A 793 -15.24 -20.17 -12.92
C TYR A 793 -16.66 -20.52 -13.40
N GLN A 794 -17.64 -20.41 -12.50
CA GLN A 794 -19.05 -20.72 -12.79
C GLN A 794 -19.95 -19.62 -12.23
N TYR A 795 -20.97 -19.24 -13.01
CA TYR A 795 -21.84 -18.10 -12.74
C TYR A 795 -23.30 -18.52 -12.64
N ASN A 796 -24.10 -17.76 -11.90
CA ASN A 796 -25.56 -17.94 -11.86
C ASN A 796 -26.27 -17.17 -12.99
N ALA A 797 -27.60 -17.26 -13.05
CA ALA A 797 -28.42 -16.58 -14.05
C ALA A 797 -28.42 -15.04 -13.93
N ALA A 798 -27.89 -14.47 -12.84
CA ALA A 798 -27.67 -13.04 -12.63
C ALA A 798 -26.20 -12.63 -12.89
N HIS A 799 -25.40 -13.50 -13.51
CA HIS A 799 -23.98 -13.28 -13.82
C HIS A 799 -23.06 -13.04 -12.61
N GLN A 800 -23.46 -13.52 -11.42
CA GLN A 800 -22.63 -13.52 -10.21
C GLN A 800 -21.76 -14.78 -10.16
N LEU A 801 -20.49 -14.66 -9.74
CA LEU A 801 -19.52 -15.77 -9.65
C LEU A 801 -19.86 -16.68 -8.47
N ILE A 802 -20.56 -17.81 -8.70
CA ILE A 802 -20.98 -18.73 -7.62
C ILE A 802 -19.94 -19.80 -7.26
N LYS A 803 -18.93 -20.04 -8.12
CA LYS A 803 -17.88 -21.02 -7.86
C LYS A 803 -16.60 -20.72 -8.62
N SER A 804 -15.45 -20.84 -7.96
CA SER A 804 -14.14 -20.94 -8.61
C SER A 804 -13.54 -22.32 -8.35
N THR A 805 -12.59 -22.74 -9.19
CA THR A 805 -11.87 -24.02 -9.05
C THR A 805 -10.45 -23.84 -9.53
N ASN A 806 -9.47 -24.23 -8.71
CA ASN A 806 -8.05 -24.00 -8.94
C ASN A 806 -7.42 -25.14 -9.78
N PRO A 807 -6.13 -25.04 -10.16
CA PRO A 807 -5.47 -26.07 -10.96
C PRO A 807 -5.52 -27.47 -10.31
N TYR A 808 -5.46 -27.53 -8.98
CA TYR A 808 -5.51 -28.75 -8.17
C TYR A 808 -6.93 -29.34 -8.00
N GLN A 809 -7.95 -28.81 -8.70
CA GLN A 809 -9.36 -29.20 -8.62
C GLN A 809 -10.02 -28.94 -7.24
N GLN A 810 -9.35 -28.19 -6.36
CA GLN A 810 -9.97 -27.64 -5.15
C GLN A 810 -10.90 -26.48 -5.54
N SER A 811 -12.04 -26.32 -4.87
CA SER A 811 -13.06 -25.37 -5.30
C SER A 811 -13.71 -24.58 -4.16
N THR A 812 -13.72 -23.25 -4.30
CA THR A 812 -14.39 -22.31 -3.40
C THR A 812 -15.74 -21.90 -4.00
N GLU A 813 -16.77 -21.79 -3.15
CA GLU A 813 -18.16 -21.56 -3.52
C GLU A 813 -18.70 -20.31 -2.81
N TYR A 814 -19.57 -19.56 -3.49
CA TYR A 814 -19.99 -18.21 -3.09
C TYR A 814 -21.51 -18.04 -3.19
N GLN A 815 -22.08 -17.28 -2.26
CA GLN A 815 -23.51 -16.96 -2.21
C GLN A 815 -23.66 -15.45 -2.00
N PHE A 816 -24.47 -14.80 -2.82
CA PHE A 816 -24.71 -13.35 -2.78
C PHE A 816 -26.21 -13.05 -2.63
N ASP A 817 -26.53 -11.82 -2.26
CA ASP A 817 -27.88 -11.28 -2.40
C ASP A 817 -28.11 -10.58 -3.76
N GLU A 818 -29.33 -10.08 -3.95
CA GLU A 818 -29.78 -9.41 -5.19
C GLU A 818 -29.07 -8.07 -5.45
N LEU A 819 -28.42 -7.49 -4.42
CA LEU A 819 -27.58 -6.29 -4.55
C LEU A 819 -26.11 -6.63 -4.81
N GLY A 820 -25.79 -7.93 -4.89
CA GLY A 820 -24.47 -8.46 -5.18
C GLY A 820 -23.58 -8.65 -3.95
N ARG A 821 -24.10 -8.59 -2.72
CA ARG A 821 -23.30 -8.70 -1.49
C ARG A 821 -23.12 -10.14 -1.03
N LEU A 822 -21.90 -10.58 -0.73
CA LEU A 822 -21.58 -11.91 -0.21
C LEU A 822 -22.32 -12.25 1.09
N GLN A 823 -23.29 -13.18 1.03
CA GLN A 823 -23.93 -13.76 2.20
C GLN A 823 -23.09 -14.89 2.83
N ALA A 824 -22.37 -15.66 2.02
CA ALA A 824 -21.47 -16.71 2.51
C ALA A 824 -20.40 -17.08 1.46
N TYR A 825 -19.21 -17.47 1.94
CA TYR A 825 -18.27 -18.27 1.15
C TYR A 825 -18.03 -19.63 1.82
N THR A 826 -17.71 -20.63 1.02
CA THR A 826 -17.24 -21.95 1.48
C THR A 826 -15.98 -22.31 0.73
N ASP A 827 -14.91 -22.65 1.45
CA ASP A 827 -13.59 -22.86 0.86
C ASP A 827 -13.37 -24.25 0.22
N ALA A 828 -12.13 -24.48 -0.17
CA ALA A 828 -11.63 -25.75 -0.68
C ALA A 828 -11.88 -26.93 0.27
N LEU A 829 -11.77 -26.70 1.58
CA LEU A 829 -11.80 -27.70 2.65
C LEU A 829 -13.17 -27.81 3.33
N LYS A 830 -14.15 -27.03 2.86
CA LYS A 830 -15.56 -27.00 3.25
C LYS A 830 -15.84 -26.34 4.59
N HIS A 831 -14.96 -25.42 4.96
CA HIS A 831 -15.21 -24.42 5.98
C HIS A 831 -16.03 -23.26 5.38
N THR A 832 -17.15 -22.93 6.04
CA THR A 832 -18.10 -21.89 5.58
C THR A 832 -18.07 -20.68 6.52
N THR A 833 -17.79 -19.50 5.97
CA THR A 833 -17.98 -18.22 6.67
C THR A 833 -19.28 -17.58 6.19
N GLN A 834 -20.12 -17.08 7.10
CA GLN A 834 -21.38 -16.40 6.78
C GLN A 834 -21.33 -14.94 7.22
N TYR A 835 -21.88 -14.06 6.40
CA TYR A 835 -21.96 -12.62 6.63
C TYR A 835 -23.41 -12.20 6.76
N ARG A 836 -23.68 -11.29 7.69
CA ARG A 836 -24.96 -10.60 7.81
C ARG A 836 -24.70 -9.12 7.75
N TYR A 837 -25.53 -8.41 7.00
CA TYR A 837 -25.44 -6.98 6.83
C TYR A 837 -26.49 -6.27 7.68
N ASP A 838 -26.24 -5.01 8.00
CA ASP A 838 -27.22 -4.13 8.61
C ASP A 838 -28.43 -3.91 7.65
N PRO A 839 -29.68 -4.02 8.13
CA PRO A 839 -30.86 -3.86 7.28
C PRO A 839 -31.08 -2.42 6.81
N ASN A 840 -30.45 -1.44 7.45
CA ASN A 840 -30.54 -0.03 7.07
C ASN A 840 -29.55 0.34 5.95
N HIS A 841 -28.54 -0.50 5.64
CA HIS A 841 -27.54 -0.20 4.59
C HIS A 841 -27.09 -1.37 3.71
N ALA A 842 -27.22 -1.18 2.39
CA ALA A 842 -26.89 -2.21 1.39
C ALA A 842 -26.22 -1.65 0.10
N GLY A 843 -25.14 -0.90 0.27
CA GLY A 843 -24.11 -0.80 -0.79
C GLY A 843 -23.37 -2.13 -0.97
N VAL A 844 -22.61 -2.27 -2.07
CA VAL A 844 -21.72 -3.44 -2.30
C VAL A 844 -20.71 -3.56 -1.17
N ASN A 845 -20.09 -2.44 -0.79
CA ASN A 845 -19.23 -2.28 0.39
C ASN A 845 -20.06 -2.24 1.70
N GLY A 846 -21.10 -3.06 1.80
CA GLY A 846 -22.17 -2.91 2.79
C GLY A 846 -21.72 -3.13 4.23
N SER A 847 -22.43 -2.51 5.17
CA SER A 847 -22.19 -2.63 6.61
C SER A 847 -22.42 -4.06 7.12
N VAL A 848 -21.36 -4.87 7.20
CA VAL A 848 -21.39 -6.25 7.74
C VAL A 848 -21.59 -6.18 9.26
N SER A 849 -22.82 -6.33 9.74
CA SER A 849 -23.14 -6.26 11.17
C SER A 849 -22.69 -7.48 11.97
N ASN A 850 -22.59 -8.66 11.34
CA ASN A 850 -22.12 -9.88 12.00
C ASN A 850 -21.46 -10.87 11.02
N ILE A 851 -20.28 -11.36 11.40
CA ILE A 851 -19.58 -12.49 10.74
C ILE A 851 -19.72 -13.73 11.62
N LEU A 852 -20.06 -14.87 11.02
CA LEU A 852 -20.04 -16.19 11.66
C LEU A 852 -18.95 -17.03 10.99
N LEU A 853 -17.93 -17.40 11.76
CA LEU A 853 -16.79 -18.19 11.33
C LEU A 853 -17.10 -19.71 11.32
N PRO A 854 -16.28 -20.53 10.63
CA PRO A 854 -16.53 -21.98 10.49
C PRO A 854 -16.52 -22.77 11.80
N ASP A 855 -15.78 -22.29 12.81
CA ASP A 855 -15.72 -22.80 14.18
C ASP A 855 -16.94 -22.40 15.04
N GLY A 856 -17.87 -21.61 14.49
CA GLY A 856 -19.05 -21.08 15.17
C GLY A 856 -18.80 -19.78 15.94
N VAL A 857 -17.57 -19.25 15.94
CA VAL A 857 -17.23 -17.96 16.55
C VAL A 857 -17.93 -16.82 15.81
N GLN A 858 -18.40 -15.81 16.54
CA GLN A 858 -19.07 -14.64 15.99
C GLN A 858 -18.24 -13.39 16.22
N GLN A 859 -18.19 -12.53 15.21
CA GLN A 859 -17.62 -11.19 15.28
C GLN A 859 -18.72 -10.19 14.90
N GLN A 860 -18.79 -9.06 15.58
CA GLN A 860 -19.84 -8.05 15.40
C GLN A 860 -19.25 -6.68 15.10
N ILE A 861 -19.90 -5.93 14.21
CA ILE A 861 -19.47 -4.58 13.83
C ILE A 861 -20.65 -3.63 14.00
N GLU A 862 -20.47 -2.61 14.83
CA GLU A 862 -21.43 -1.53 15.05
C GLU A 862 -21.08 -0.35 14.13
N TYR A 863 -22.09 0.28 13.51
CA TYR A 863 -21.93 1.39 12.58
C TYR A 863 -22.73 2.62 13.04
N ASP A 864 -22.29 3.82 12.65
CA ASP A 864 -23.08 5.06 12.75
C ASP A 864 -23.90 5.36 11.48
N SER A 865 -24.58 6.50 11.45
CA SER A 865 -25.46 6.90 10.32
C SER A 865 -24.71 7.24 9.03
N GLU A 866 -23.43 7.63 9.12
CA GLU A 866 -22.52 7.73 7.97
C GLU A 866 -21.85 6.39 7.62
N ARG A 867 -22.34 5.28 8.20
CA ARG A 867 -21.87 3.91 7.96
C ARG A 867 -20.40 3.70 8.33
N ARG A 868 -19.85 4.50 9.25
CA ARG A 868 -18.48 4.37 9.78
C ARG A 868 -18.48 3.38 10.94
N VAL A 869 -17.41 2.61 11.08
CA VAL A 869 -17.30 1.55 12.10
C VAL A 869 -17.08 2.17 13.48
N VAL A 870 -18.10 2.20 14.34
CA VAL A 870 -18.00 2.75 15.71
C VAL A 870 -17.64 1.70 16.76
N ALA A 871 -17.81 0.41 16.46
CA ALA A 871 -17.23 -0.67 17.25
C ALA A 871 -16.96 -1.93 16.45
N VAL A 872 -15.93 -2.68 16.86
CA VAL A 872 -15.69 -4.07 16.45
C VAL A 872 -15.58 -4.91 17.71
N THR A 873 -16.40 -5.95 17.81
CA THR A 873 -16.31 -6.98 18.86
C THR A 873 -15.77 -8.25 18.25
N ASP A 874 -14.64 -8.72 18.76
CA ASP A 874 -13.96 -9.92 18.27
C ASP A 874 -14.57 -11.22 18.82
N GLY A 875 -13.97 -12.36 18.43
CA GLY A 875 -14.43 -13.69 18.82
C GLY A 875 -14.29 -14.03 20.31
N GLU A 876 -13.52 -13.24 21.06
CA GLU A 876 -13.40 -13.33 22.53
C GLU A 876 -14.40 -12.39 23.23
N ALA A 877 -15.31 -11.78 22.49
CA ALA A 877 -16.22 -10.72 22.93
C ALA A 877 -15.53 -9.45 23.45
N ARG A 878 -14.29 -9.18 22.99
CA ARG A 878 -13.54 -7.97 23.32
C ARG A 878 -13.89 -6.88 22.32
N THR A 879 -14.42 -5.74 22.80
CA THR A 879 -14.86 -4.65 21.91
C THR A 879 -13.85 -3.50 21.83
N THR A 880 -13.32 -3.25 20.64
CA THR A 880 -12.65 -1.97 20.30
C THR A 880 -13.71 -0.99 19.81
N ARG A 881 -13.64 0.28 20.23
CA ARG A 881 -14.59 1.34 19.86
C ARG A 881 -13.88 2.53 19.22
N TYR A 882 -14.55 3.18 18.29
CA TYR A 882 -14.02 4.30 17.51
C TYR A 882 -14.92 5.52 17.68
N ARG A 883 -14.35 6.71 17.54
CA ARG A 883 -15.07 7.99 17.59
C ARG A 883 -14.65 8.87 16.44
N TYR A 884 -15.63 9.40 15.72
CA TYR A 884 -15.42 10.30 14.60
C TYR A 884 -15.83 11.74 14.95
N GLY A 885 -15.20 12.70 14.29
CA GLY A 885 -15.59 14.10 14.28
C GLY A 885 -16.08 14.53 12.88
N PRO A 886 -16.16 15.85 12.63
CA PRO A 886 -16.41 16.40 11.29
C PRO A 886 -15.45 15.83 10.23
N PHE A 887 -15.94 15.68 8.99
CA PHE A 887 -15.21 15.15 7.84
C PHE A 887 -14.62 13.74 8.08
N ASP A 888 -15.39 12.89 8.77
CA ASP A 888 -15.10 11.47 9.06
C ASP A 888 -13.77 11.21 9.78
N LEU A 889 -13.25 12.23 10.47
CA LEU A 889 -11.95 12.17 11.13
C LEU A 889 -12.03 11.34 12.42
N LEU A 890 -11.29 10.21 12.44
CA LEU A 890 -11.15 9.37 13.62
C LEU A 890 -10.47 10.15 14.76
N THR A 891 -11.24 10.68 15.70
CA THR A 891 -10.71 11.45 16.84
C THR A 891 -10.18 10.57 17.97
N SER A 892 -10.70 9.34 18.12
CA SER A 892 -10.21 8.39 19.13
C SER A 892 -10.49 6.93 18.79
N MET A 893 -9.55 6.05 19.16
CA MET A 893 -9.71 4.60 19.28
C MET A 893 -9.65 4.24 20.77
N ILE A 894 -10.61 3.45 21.24
CA ILE A 894 -10.70 2.94 22.62
C ILE A 894 -10.59 1.41 22.55
N ARG A 895 -9.58 0.86 23.20
CA ARG A 895 -9.31 -0.60 23.27
C ARG A 895 -10.25 -1.30 24.27
N PRO A 896 -10.33 -2.65 24.25
CA PRO A 896 -11.19 -3.42 25.16
C PRO A 896 -10.88 -3.25 26.66
N ASP A 897 -9.63 -2.87 27.00
CA ASP A 897 -9.20 -2.55 28.36
C ASP A 897 -9.64 -1.13 28.83
N GLY A 898 -10.25 -0.35 27.94
CA GLY A 898 -10.66 1.03 28.17
C GLY A 898 -9.55 2.07 27.96
N THR A 899 -8.35 1.67 27.57
CA THR A 899 -7.30 2.62 27.17
C THR A 899 -7.63 3.28 25.83
N ALA A 900 -7.21 4.53 25.64
CA ALA A 900 -7.60 5.34 24.50
C ALA A 900 -6.41 6.01 23.81
N ILE A 901 -6.37 5.89 22.49
CA ILE A 901 -5.52 6.69 21.60
C ILE A 901 -6.41 7.82 21.05
N HIS A 902 -5.84 9.01 20.90
CA HIS A 902 -6.51 10.18 20.33
C HIS A 902 -5.71 10.74 19.16
N PHE A 903 -6.40 11.34 18.19
CA PHE A 903 -5.79 11.89 16.98
C PHE A 903 -6.22 13.35 16.77
N GLU A 904 -5.25 14.18 16.40
CA GLU A 904 -5.43 15.59 16.06
C GLU A 904 -4.97 15.83 14.63
N TYR A 905 -5.75 16.63 13.90
CA TYR A 905 -5.57 16.91 12.48
C TYR A 905 -5.31 18.40 12.25
N ASP A 906 -4.68 18.73 11.12
CA ASP A 906 -4.52 20.11 10.66
C ASP A 906 -5.74 20.60 9.83
N ALA A 907 -5.81 21.88 9.46
CA ALA A 907 -6.97 22.45 8.79
C ALA A 907 -7.28 21.83 7.41
N LEU A 908 -6.35 21.04 6.85
CA LEU A 908 -6.51 20.27 5.62
C LEU A 908 -6.74 18.78 5.88
N THR A 909 -7.23 18.45 7.09
CA THR A 909 -7.58 17.09 7.53
C THR A 909 -6.41 16.10 7.58
N ARG A 910 -5.15 16.58 7.53
CA ARG A 910 -3.96 15.73 7.58
C ARG A 910 -3.59 15.45 9.03
N LEU A 911 -3.19 14.21 9.34
CA LEU A 911 -2.76 13.84 10.70
C LEU A 911 -1.58 14.73 11.15
N LYS A 912 -1.77 15.38 12.30
CA LYS A 912 -0.88 16.39 12.89
C LYS A 912 -0.27 15.89 14.20
N LYS A 913 -1.04 15.20 15.03
CA LYS A 913 -0.60 14.68 16.33
C LYS A 913 -1.40 13.44 16.75
N VAL A 914 -0.71 12.52 17.44
CA VAL A 914 -1.30 11.33 18.08
C VAL A 914 -1.00 11.42 19.56
N ILE A 915 -1.99 11.16 20.41
CA ILE A 915 -1.83 11.07 21.87
C ILE A 915 -2.11 9.63 22.30
N ASN A 916 -1.20 9.01 23.03
CA ASN A 916 -1.39 7.65 23.55
C ASN A 916 -2.10 7.64 24.91
N ALA A 917 -2.33 6.45 25.46
CA ALA A 917 -3.02 6.24 26.74
C ALA A 917 -2.27 6.84 27.95
N LEU A 918 -0.97 7.13 27.84
CA LEU A 918 -0.16 7.79 28.86
C LEU A 918 -0.19 9.32 28.76
N GLY A 919 -0.78 9.88 27.70
CA GLY A 919 -0.78 11.31 27.40
C GLY A 919 0.48 11.80 26.66
N GLU A 920 1.38 10.90 26.26
CA GLU A 920 2.56 11.21 25.45
C GLU A 920 2.12 11.50 24.01
N THR A 921 2.91 12.29 23.27
CA THR A 921 2.50 12.82 21.96
C THR A 921 3.49 12.51 20.83
N TYR A 922 3.03 11.87 19.76
CA TYR A 922 3.72 11.87 18.46
C TYR A 922 3.23 13.08 17.64
N THR A 923 4.11 13.83 16.99
CA THR A 923 3.75 15.06 16.25
C THR A 923 4.44 15.17 14.90
N TYR A 924 3.69 15.55 13.87
CA TYR A 924 4.15 15.85 12.52
C TYR A 924 4.13 17.37 12.29
N GLU A 925 5.26 17.94 11.89
CA GLU A 925 5.35 19.32 11.41
C GLU A 925 5.58 19.33 9.90
N ARG A 926 4.92 20.24 9.20
CA ARG A 926 4.91 20.32 7.73
C ARG A 926 5.37 21.69 7.25
N ASP A 927 5.95 21.75 6.06
CA ASP A 927 6.13 23.01 5.34
C ASP A 927 4.84 23.47 4.63
N ALA A 928 4.92 24.61 3.95
CA ALA A 928 3.78 25.22 3.26
C ALA A 928 3.23 24.38 2.10
N ALA A 929 3.99 23.43 1.53
CA ALA A 929 3.51 22.50 0.52
C ALA A 929 2.87 21.22 1.14
N GLY A 930 2.84 21.13 2.48
CA GLY A 930 2.28 20.01 3.25
C GLY A 930 3.28 18.89 3.54
N GLN A 931 4.56 19.10 3.23
CA GLN A 931 5.59 18.06 3.24
C GLN A 931 6.15 17.94 4.66
N ILE A 932 6.27 16.72 5.20
CA ILE A 932 6.68 16.51 6.61
C ILE A 932 8.15 16.89 6.78
N ILE A 933 8.44 18.01 7.45
CA ILE A 933 9.82 18.48 7.68
C ILE A 933 10.41 18.00 9.01
N ARG A 934 9.55 17.64 9.99
CA ARG A 934 9.98 17.19 11.31
C ARG A 934 8.97 16.22 11.94
N GLU A 935 9.48 15.19 12.61
CA GLU A 935 8.71 14.21 13.39
C GLU A 935 9.27 14.07 14.80
N THR A 936 8.48 14.44 15.81
CA THR A 936 8.78 14.17 17.21
C THR A 936 7.95 12.97 17.67
N ASP A 937 8.57 11.96 18.28
CA ASP A 937 7.85 10.78 18.80
C ASP A 937 7.44 10.93 20.28
N PHE A 938 6.76 9.90 20.81
CA PHE A 938 6.29 9.85 22.19
C PHE A 938 7.39 10.09 23.24
N ALA A 939 8.64 9.70 22.96
CA ALA A 939 9.80 9.92 23.83
C ALA A 939 10.47 11.29 23.62
N GLY A 940 9.91 12.14 22.76
CA GLY A 940 10.46 13.46 22.42
C GLY A 940 11.61 13.42 21.39
N ARG A 941 11.86 12.28 20.74
CA ARG A 941 12.97 12.11 19.79
C ARG A 941 12.60 12.67 18.43
N VAL A 942 13.49 13.49 17.88
CA VAL A 942 13.24 14.28 16.67
C VAL A 942 13.93 13.68 15.44
N LEU A 943 13.17 13.41 14.38
CA LEU A 943 13.71 13.37 13.02
C LEU A 943 13.48 14.72 12.35
N GLU A 944 14.47 15.18 11.58
CA GLU A 944 14.37 16.35 10.69
C GLU A 944 14.68 15.91 9.26
N TYR A 945 13.93 16.40 8.27
CA TYR A 945 14.02 15.94 6.88
C TYR A 945 14.48 17.08 5.95
N ARG A 946 15.18 16.77 4.83
CA ARG A 946 15.54 17.78 3.79
C ARG A 946 15.21 17.40 2.35
N TYR A 947 15.14 18.45 1.50
CA TYR A 947 14.25 18.61 0.35
C TYR A 947 15.06 19.04 -0.95
N ASP A 948 14.72 18.58 -2.19
CA ASP A 948 15.18 19.02 -3.57
C ASP A 948 14.09 19.60 -4.54
N ARG A 949 14.30 20.46 -5.56
CA ARG A 949 13.14 21.18 -6.23
C ARG A 949 11.96 20.31 -6.69
N LEU A 950 12.15 19.02 -6.97
CA LEU A 950 11.08 18.16 -7.41
C LEU A 950 10.14 17.81 -6.27
N GLY A 951 10.66 17.02 -5.33
CA GLY A 951 9.93 15.78 -5.05
C GLY A 951 10.76 14.66 -4.41
N ARG A 952 12.06 14.84 -4.11
CA ARG A 952 12.93 13.73 -3.64
C ARG A 952 13.70 14.07 -2.35
N ARG A 953 13.56 13.22 -1.32
CA ARG A 953 14.15 13.45 0.02
C ARG A 953 15.67 13.36 -0.04
N ILE A 954 16.37 14.47 0.14
CA ILE A 954 17.84 14.53 0.09
C ILE A 954 18.52 14.51 1.47
N ALA A 955 17.80 14.63 2.60
CA ALA A 955 18.35 14.24 3.89
C ALA A 955 17.32 13.74 4.93
N THR A 956 17.82 13.04 5.94
CA THR A 956 17.14 12.72 7.19
C THR A 956 18.17 12.76 8.32
N ARG A 957 17.93 13.61 9.31
CA ARG A 957 18.76 13.81 10.51
C ARG A 957 18.11 13.16 11.71
N TYR A 958 18.90 12.42 12.47
CA TYR A 958 18.51 11.57 13.58
C TYR A 958 18.78 12.26 14.94
N PRO A 959 18.16 11.81 16.05
CA PRO A 959 18.25 12.49 17.35
C PRO A 959 19.67 12.52 17.92
N ASP A 960 20.49 11.52 17.56
CA ASP A 960 21.90 11.40 17.95
C ASP A 960 22.86 12.25 17.10
N LYS A 961 22.30 13.04 16.16
CA LYS A 961 22.95 13.92 15.19
C LYS A 961 23.66 13.23 14.01
N HIS A 962 23.43 11.94 13.78
CA HIS A 962 23.73 11.35 12.47
C HIS A 962 22.75 11.89 11.43
N GLU A 963 23.18 11.96 10.17
CA GLU A 963 22.37 12.40 9.05
C GLU A 963 22.65 11.57 7.80
N LEU A 964 21.61 10.94 7.26
CA LEU A 964 21.67 10.35 5.93
C LEU A 964 21.31 11.38 4.88
N ARG A 965 22.06 11.40 3.78
CA ARG A 965 21.83 12.21 2.60
C ARG A 965 21.70 11.33 1.37
N TRP A 966 20.89 11.78 0.40
CA TRP A 966 20.68 11.07 -0.86
C TRP A 966 20.92 12.00 -2.06
N ARG A 967 21.39 11.43 -3.16
CA ARG A 967 21.42 12.09 -4.47
C ARG A 967 20.74 11.21 -5.50
N TYR A 968 19.96 11.84 -6.37
CA TYR A 968 19.13 11.17 -7.37
C TYR A 968 19.65 11.43 -8.79
N ALA A 969 19.44 10.47 -9.67
CA ALA A 969 19.53 10.67 -11.12
C ALA A 969 18.24 11.33 -11.67
N PRO A 970 18.27 11.91 -12.88
CA PRO A 970 17.06 12.38 -13.58
C PRO A 970 16.02 11.28 -13.82
N SER A 971 16.43 10.01 -13.80
CA SER A 971 15.57 8.83 -13.89
C SER A 971 14.83 8.50 -12.57
N GLY A 972 15.09 9.23 -11.49
CA GLY A 972 14.46 9.07 -10.17
C GLY A 972 15.19 8.12 -9.20
N VAL A 973 16.15 7.32 -9.66
CA VAL A 973 16.89 6.38 -8.80
C VAL A 973 17.94 7.09 -7.92
N VAL A 974 18.21 6.52 -6.74
CA VAL A 974 19.26 6.99 -5.82
C VAL A 974 20.63 6.54 -6.35
N ILE A 975 21.51 7.46 -6.71
CA ILE A 975 22.88 7.16 -7.19
C ILE A 975 23.96 7.29 -6.10
N GLU A 976 23.64 8.00 -5.02
CA GLU A 976 24.53 8.13 -3.86
C GLU A 976 23.68 8.20 -2.59
N GLN A 977 24.10 7.49 -1.55
CA GLN A 977 23.67 7.69 -0.17
C GLN A 977 24.91 7.93 0.70
N SER A 978 24.95 9.02 1.46
CA SER A 978 26.05 9.31 2.38
C SER A 978 25.58 9.54 3.82
N GLU A 979 26.32 9.00 4.77
CA GLU A 979 26.11 9.16 6.21
C GLU A 979 27.05 10.24 6.75
N TRP A 980 26.52 11.16 7.55
CA TRP A 980 27.24 12.29 8.10
C TRP A 980 27.03 12.40 9.60
N LEU A 981 28.04 12.85 10.33
CA LEU A 981 27.87 13.39 11.69
C LEU A 981 27.79 14.91 11.60
N ASP A 982 26.72 15.48 12.16
CA ASP A 982 26.41 16.92 12.13
C ASP A 982 26.21 17.46 13.56
N ASP A 983 27.32 17.62 14.30
CA ASP A 983 27.28 17.91 15.73
C ASP A 983 27.03 19.40 16.06
N GLY A 984 27.08 20.27 15.05
CA GLY A 984 27.00 21.74 15.14
C GLY A 984 28.37 22.46 15.19
N LEU A 985 29.47 21.72 15.24
CA LEU A 985 30.86 22.20 15.21
C LEU A 985 31.68 21.52 14.11
N ASN A 986 31.36 20.27 13.79
CA ASN A 986 31.94 19.44 12.74
C ASN A 986 30.82 18.91 11.83
N HIS A 987 31.03 19.00 10.52
CA HIS A 987 30.23 18.29 9.51
C HIS A 987 31.16 17.26 8.84
N GLN A 988 31.08 16.00 9.23
CA GLN A 988 31.96 14.94 8.73
C GLN A 988 31.15 13.87 8.01
N CYS A 989 31.49 13.58 6.75
CA CYS A 989 31.02 12.36 6.08
C CYS A 989 31.70 11.15 6.74
N LEU A 990 30.90 10.19 7.21
CA LEU A 990 31.34 8.94 7.82
C LEU A 990 31.48 7.84 6.77
N SER A 991 30.52 7.75 5.85
CA SER A 991 30.48 6.74 4.79
C SER A 991 29.71 7.26 3.58
N THR A 992 30.04 6.76 2.39
CA THR A 992 29.32 7.02 1.14
C THR A 992 29.13 5.70 0.40
N THR A 993 27.87 5.32 0.17
CA THR A 993 27.48 4.24 -0.75
C THR A 993 27.11 4.85 -2.09
N ASN A 994 27.74 4.40 -3.17
CA ASN A 994 27.40 4.75 -4.54
C ASN A 994 26.63 3.59 -5.17
N TYR A 995 25.67 3.91 -6.04
CA TYR A 995 24.83 2.92 -6.73
C TYR A 995 24.92 3.12 -8.24
N GLU A 996 25.17 2.02 -8.98
CA GLU A 996 25.18 1.98 -10.44
C GLU A 996 24.05 1.09 -10.94
N TYR A 997 23.39 1.52 -12.00
CA TYR A 997 22.22 0.87 -12.59
C TYR A 997 22.44 0.62 -14.08
N ASP A 998 21.81 -0.42 -14.62
CA ASP A 998 21.79 -0.67 -16.06
C ASP A 998 20.71 0.14 -16.80
N THR A 999 20.57 -0.10 -18.11
CA THR A 999 19.59 0.56 -18.97
C THR A 999 18.13 0.24 -18.61
N HIS A 1000 17.88 -0.80 -17.81
CA HIS A 1000 16.56 -1.20 -17.33
C HIS A 1000 16.25 -0.61 -15.93
N LEU A 1001 17.17 0.19 -15.36
CA LEU A 1001 17.20 0.64 -13.97
C LEU A 1001 17.32 -0.50 -12.93
N ARG A 1002 17.84 -1.67 -13.30
CA ARG A 1002 18.18 -2.73 -12.34
C ARG A 1002 19.49 -2.32 -11.66
N LEU A 1003 19.56 -2.47 -10.32
CA LEU A 1003 20.77 -2.18 -9.55
C LEU A 1003 21.84 -3.22 -9.93
N ILE A 1004 22.92 -2.80 -10.58
CA ILE A 1004 24.04 -3.68 -10.96
C ILE A 1004 25.23 -3.56 -10.01
N LYS A 1005 25.31 -2.49 -9.22
CA LYS A 1005 26.41 -2.29 -8.27
C LYS A 1005 26.04 -1.37 -7.12
N ALA A 1006 26.42 -1.76 -5.90
CA ALA A 1006 26.54 -0.89 -4.75
C ALA A 1006 28.00 -0.88 -4.25
N THR A 1007 28.54 0.26 -3.84
CA THR A 1007 29.93 0.36 -3.39
C THR A 1007 30.09 1.39 -2.28
N ASN A 1008 30.54 0.93 -1.11
CA ASN A 1008 30.86 1.74 0.07
C ASN A 1008 32.30 1.43 0.57
N PRO A 1009 32.80 2.06 1.65
CA PRO A 1009 34.18 1.86 2.12
C PRO A 1009 34.52 0.43 2.55
N ASP A 1010 33.52 -0.34 3.00
CA ASP A 1010 33.69 -1.66 3.62
C ASP A 1010 33.28 -2.81 2.69
N SER A 1011 32.50 -2.53 1.64
CA SER A 1011 32.01 -3.55 0.71
C SER A 1011 31.65 -3.05 -0.69
N VAL A 1012 31.91 -3.91 -1.66
CA VAL A 1012 31.38 -3.87 -3.03
C VAL A 1012 30.39 -5.01 -3.19
N VAL A 1013 29.17 -4.68 -3.64
CA VAL A 1013 28.13 -5.64 -4.05
C VAL A 1013 27.85 -5.43 -5.53
N GLU A 1014 27.85 -6.49 -6.34
CA GLU A 1014 27.57 -6.44 -7.78
C GLU A 1014 26.49 -7.48 -8.12
N PHE A 1015 25.62 -7.15 -9.07
CA PHE A 1015 24.50 -8.00 -9.51
C PHE A 1015 24.55 -8.17 -11.03
N GLU A 1016 24.38 -9.39 -11.50
CA GLU A 1016 24.16 -9.70 -12.92
C GLU A 1016 22.76 -10.27 -13.13
N TYR A 1017 22.13 -9.87 -14.23
CA TYR A 1017 20.79 -10.30 -14.61
C TYR A 1017 20.83 -10.86 -16.03
N ASP A 1018 19.96 -11.81 -16.32
CA ASP A 1018 19.79 -12.33 -17.67
C ASP A 1018 18.97 -11.41 -18.58
N ALA A 1019 18.68 -11.91 -19.78
CA ALA A 1019 17.84 -11.25 -20.78
C ALA A 1019 16.34 -11.22 -20.43
N HIS A 1020 15.90 -11.93 -19.38
CA HIS A 1020 14.53 -11.96 -18.90
C HIS A 1020 14.32 -11.10 -17.63
N SER A 1021 15.39 -10.48 -17.12
CA SER A 1021 15.46 -9.73 -15.84
C SER A 1021 15.48 -10.56 -14.57
N GLN A 1022 15.89 -11.83 -14.65
CA GLN A 1022 16.15 -12.67 -13.49
C GLN A 1022 17.60 -12.49 -13.02
N LEU A 1023 17.80 -12.39 -11.70
CA LEU A 1023 19.12 -12.26 -11.05
C LEU A 1023 19.91 -13.57 -11.23
N THR A 1024 21.04 -13.56 -11.93
CA THR A 1024 21.84 -14.76 -12.21
C THR A 1024 23.10 -14.87 -11.34
N CYS A 1025 23.66 -13.75 -10.90
CA CYS A 1025 24.82 -13.76 -10.01
C CYS A 1025 24.80 -12.57 -9.06
N GLU A 1026 25.00 -12.83 -7.77
CA GLU A 1026 25.36 -11.85 -6.76
C GLU A 1026 26.85 -11.96 -6.45
N ARG A 1027 27.55 -10.83 -6.33
CA ARG A 1027 28.94 -10.79 -5.87
C ARG A 1027 29.11 -9.88 -4.67
N ILE A 1028 29.55 -10.42 -3.54
CA ILE A 1028 29.89 -9.64 -2.35
C ILE A 1028 31.40 -9.73 -2.13
N ASN A 1029 32.11 -8.63 -2.35
CA ASN A 1029 33.57 -8.53 -2.24
C ASN A 1029 34.33 -9.63 -3.04
N GLY A 1030 33.83 -9.96 -4.23
CA GLY A 1030 34.41 -10.99 -5.10
C GLY A 1030 34.10 -12.44 -4.69
N ARG A 1031 33.19 -12.67 -3.75
CA ARG A 1031 32.55 -13.98 -3.53
C ARG A 1031 31.25 -14.02 -4.30
N GLU A 1032 31.05 -15.05 -5.12
CA GLU A 1032 29.88 -15.17 -5.99
C GLU A 1032 28.85 -16.15 -5.42
N VAL A 1033 27.57 -15.80 -5.56
CA VAL A 1033 26.42 -16.72 -5.51
C VAL A 1033 25.85 -16.77 -6.92
N HIS A 1034 25.54 -17.97 -7.44
CA HIS A 1034 25.01 -18.17 -8.78
C HIS A 1034 23.62 -18.79 -8.69
N HIS A 1035 22.70 -18.25 -9.50
CA HIS A 1035 21.27 -18.53 -9.46
C HIS A 1035 20.85 -19.16 -10.80
N GLN A 1036 20.09 -20.26 -10.77
CA GLN A 1036 19.71 -21.02 -11.96
C GLN A 1036 18.20 -21.15 -12.06
N TRP A 1037 17.61 -20.37 -12.95
CA TRP A 1037 16.15 -20.32 -13.10
C TRP A 1037 15.65 -21.36 -14.10
N ASP A 1038 14.60 -22.10 -13.73
CA ASP A 1038 13.94 -23.04 -14.64
C ASP A 1038 13.22 -22.27 -15.77
N GLU A 1039 13.53 -22.60 -17.03
CA GLU A 1039 13.07 -21.82 -18.19
C GLU A 1039 11.54 -21.78 -18.35
N ALA A 1040 10.84 -22.81 -17.85
CA ALA A 1040 9.41 -23.03 -18.06
C ALA A 1040 8.52 -22.59 -16.88
N THR A 1041 9.02 -22.69 -15.65
CA THR A 1041 8.31 -22.36 -14.41
C THR A 1041 8.84 -21.10 -13.73
N ARG A 1042 10.08 -20.68 -14.05
CA ARG A 1042 10.77 -19.52 -13.48
C ARG A 1042 10.96 -19.58 -11.96
N ALA A 1043 10.99 -20.78 -11.40
CA ALA A 1043 11.54 -21.06 -10.07
C ALA A 1043 13.07 -20.97 -10.05
N LEU A 1044 13.65 -20.77 -8.86
CA LEU A 1044 15.08 -20.65 -8.54
C LEU A 1044 15.66 -21.97 -7.98
#